data_AF-A0A849MKE0-F1
#
_entry.id   AF-A0A849MKE0-F1
#
_cell.length_a   1.000
_cell.length_b   1.000
_cell.length_c   1.000
_cell.angle_alpha   90.00
_cell.angle_beta   90.00
_cell.angle_gamma   90.00
#
_symmetry.space_group_name_H-M   'P 1'
#
loop_
_entity.id
_entity.type
_entity.pdbx_description
1 polymer ?
#
loop_
_entity_poly.entity_id
_entity_poly.type
_entity_poly.pdbx_seq_one_letter_code
_entity_poly.pdbx_strand_id
1 'polypeptide(L)'
;MALEFELAGSQIDGARDYQEDAFLITNLTDANGKPSALVVIADGMGGHAAGNVASNMAVQAFNKHVSANYPTENIADILEQSVVKANNSIKETVAETPALSGMGCTMVAAILEEGKMWWASVGDSHCYLVRERELIKKNADHSYGGFLDRMEADGTPVEPEPGLSRNMLMSAITGEDINEIDVSETPLELQADDKIVLCSDGLDTLSSGKIIQYSDWSESPKECADALMQAVEEANMPRQDNTTAVVVTVKDTAAAEEVAEEPVTEDVLEATSDMNANEIAAENATAEASTVEDPKLEPMSGEPVTVDASLADAIQQDLDATDEAKSKTGLFIGIAAAVVVVIGAGLFFTMSGDKPAQETETTVAEIDEPELITEEASEEFIDEEAEEIAVEEETSEEVVEATKATTPEKTEAVATTETTFQDTLKSGEKGPVMVWVPAGEFIMGSNKQSEESPKHSVSIRKFAVSAREITIEEYNKYAAAAGVKTPRTKGLDAATFPIFSISWDDAYNYTKWLSKETGEKYRLLSESEWEYAASGGEKSPFWWGYDMEPNKAHCFLGCNQELNTNIPMKTGSFEANPFGLHDMSGNVSEWVHDCWHPNYKGAPSDESVWEGGDCTLRVVRGGAFISPEQSLRTASRDKYKSNSSYEFIGIRVARED
;
A
#
# COMPACT_ATOMS: atom_id res chain seq x y z
N MET A 1 -5.07 30.29 -9.70
CA MET A 1 -5.21 28.83 -9.59
C MET A 1 -6.53 28.45 -10.23
N ALA A 2 -6.46 27.96 -11.46
CA ALA A 2 -7.59 27.33 -12.13
C ALA A 2 -7.15 25.88 -12.32
N LEU A 3 -7.93 24.95 -11.77
CA LEU A 3 -7.57 23.54 -11.80
C LEU A 3 -8.07 22.92 -13.11
N GLU A 4 -7.17 22.27 -13.84
CA GLU A 4 -7.47 21.46 -15.01
C GLU A 4 -7.37 19.97 -14.67
N PHE A 5 -8.11 19.16 -15.42
CA PHE A 5 -8.22 17.72 -15.24
C PHE A 5 -7.63 17.00 -16.44
N GLU A 6 -6.58 16.20 -16.23
CA GLU A 6 -6.14 15.22 -17.21
C GLU A 6 -6.69 13.85 -16.84
N LEU A 7 -7.28 13.13 -17.82
CA LEU A 7 -7.98 11.86 -17.60
C LEU A 7 -7.47 10.80 -18.56
N ALA A 8 -7.32 9.56 -18.07
CA ALA A 8 -7.09 8.39 -18.90
C ALA A 8 -7.66 7.13 -18.23
N GLY A 9 -8.05 6.15 -19.04
CA GLY A 9 -8.50 4.84 -18.57
C GLY A 9 -7.78 3.70 -19.24
N SER A 10 -7.67 2.59 -18.51
CA SER A 10 -7.14 1.30 -18.95
C SER A 10 -7.95 0.17 -18.33
N GLN A 11 -7.99 -0.97 -19.02
CA GLN A 11 -8.69 -2.17 -18.57
C GLN A 11 -7.95 -3.43 -19.04
N ILE A 12 -8.10 -4.52 -18.31
CA ILE A 12 -7.58 -5.86 -18.61
C ILE A 12 -8.64 -6.92 -18.31
N ASP A 13 -8.57 -8.04 -19.04
CA ASP A 13 -9.51 -9.15 -18.88
C ASP A 13 -9.14 -10.05 -17.68
N GLY A 14 -7.92 -9.90 -17.15
CA GLY A 14 -7.43 -10.65 -15.99
C GLY A 14 -7.24 -12.14 -16.32
N ALA A 15 -7.91 -13.00 -15.57
CA ALA A 15 -7.99 -14.44 -15.84
C ALA A 15 -9.39 -14.89 -16.31
N ARG A 16 -10.23 -13.95 -16.76
CA ARG A 16 -11.49 -14.24 -17.48
C ARG A 16 -11.21 -14.46 -18.98
N ASP A 17 -12.13 -15.12 -19.68
CA ASP A 17 -12.03 -15.37 -21.13
C ASP A 17 -12.42 -14.15 -22.00
N TYR A 18 -12.93 -13.08 -21.39
CA TYR A 18 -13.53 -11.88 -22.00
C TYR A 18 -13.76 -10.80 -20.93
N GLN A 19 -14.19 -9.62 -21.37
CA GLN A 19 -14.42 -8.43 -20.53
C GLN A 19 -15.92 -8.23 -20.19
N GLU A 20 -16.25 -8.16 -18.90
CA GLU A 20 -17.58 -7.75 -18.39
C GLU A 20 -17.63 -6.30 -17.93
N ASP A 21 -16.51 -5.64 -17.63
CA ASP A 21 -16.48 -4.21 -17.33
C ASP A 21 -16.85 -3.33 -18.54
N ALA A 22 -17.31 -2.12 -18.25
CA ALA A 22 -17.34 -1.01 -19.20
C ALA A 22 -16.95 0.30 -18.51
N PHE A 23 -16.18 1.15 -19.20
CA PHE A 23 -15.96 2.54 -18.78
C PHE A 23 -16.18 3.54 -19.92
N LEU A 24 -16.42 4.80 -19.54
CA LEU A 24 -16.60 5.89 -20.49
C LEU A 24 -16.13 7.22 -19.86
N ILE A 25 -15.31 7.96 -20.61
CA ILE A 25 -14.89 9.32 -20.29
C ILE A 25 -15.56 10.28 -21.30
N THR A 26 -16.33 11.25 -20.81
CA THR A 26 -16.95 12.30 -21.64
C THR A 26 -16.43 13.67 -21.24
N ASN A 27 -15.90 14.41 -22.21
CA ASN A 27 -15.58 15.81 -22.05
C ASN A 27 -16.89 16.63 -22.09
N LEU A 28 -17.14 17.38 -21.02
CA LEU A 28 -18.28 18.25 -20.81
C LEU A 28 -17.86 19.73 -20.87
N THR A 29 -18.82 20.64 -20.74
CA THR A 29 -18.56 22.09 -20.66
C THR A 29 -19.56 22.72 -19.71
N ASP A 30 -19.07 23.44 -18.70
CA ASP A 30 -19.88 23.99 -17.61
C ASP A 30 -20.78 25.16 -18.06
N ALA A 31 -21.58 25.69 -17.13
CA ALA A 31 -22.44 26.85 -17.38
C ALA A 31 -21.67 28.15 -17.70
N ASN A 32 -20.36 28.20 -17.42
CA ASN A 32 -19.46 29.33 -17.67
C ASN A 32 -18.67 29.18 -18.99
N GLY A 33 -18.72 28.01 -19.64
CA GLY A 33 -17.97 27.70 -20.86
C GLY A 33 -16.58 27.09 -20.62
N LYS A 34 -16.27 26.60 -19.42
CA LYS A 34 -15.00 25.94 -19.06
C LYS A 34 -15.04 24.44 -19.33
N PRO A 35 -13.87 23.79 -19.53
CA PRO A 35 -13.78 22.33 -19.55
C PRO A 35 -14.32 21.71 -18.26
N SER A 36 -14.97 20.55 -18.39
CA SER A 36 -15.41 19.69 -17.29
C SER A 36 -15.42 18.25 -17.79
N ALA A 37 -15.52 17.26 -16.90
CA ALA A 37 -15.48 15.85 -17.31
C ALA A 37 -16.52 15.01 -16.57
N LEU A 38 -17.02 13.98 -17.25
CA LEU A 38 -17.74 12.85 -16.67
C LEU A 38 -16.89 11.59 -16.85
N VAL A 39 -16.70 10.85 -15.76
CA VAL A 39 -16.20 9.47 -15.76
C VAL A 39 -17.32 8.55 -15.30
N VAL A 40 -17.49 7.40 -15.95
CA VAL A 40 -18.37 6.31 -15.51
C VAL A 40 -17.62 4.99 -15.68
N ILE A 41 -17.70 4.10 -14.69
CA ILE A 41 -17.29 2.69 -14.74
C ILE A 41 -18.46 1.84 -14.25
N ALA A 42 -18.66 0.66 -14.83
CA ALA A 42 -19.62 -0.34 -14.37
C ALA A 42 -19.01 -1.75 -14.54
N ASP A 43 -19.03 -2.53 -13.46
CA ASP A 43 -18.59 -3.93 -13.43
C ASP A 43 -19.77 -4.86 -13.75
N GLY A 44 -19.60 -5.79 -14.69
CA GLY A 44 -20.70 -6.54 -15.31
C GLY A 44 -20.96 -7.91 -14.66
N MET A 45 -22.16 -8.13 -14.13
CA MET A 45 -22.56 -9.41 -13.54
C MET A 45 -23.75 -10.08 -14.25
N GLY A 46 -23.85 -11.40 -14.07
CA GLY A 46 -24.76 -12.28 -14.80
C GLY A 46 -24.03 -13.33 -15.65
N GLY A 47 -22.75 -13.08 -15.95
CA GLY A 47 -21.82 -14.01 -16.60
C GLY A 47 -21.99 -14.13 -18.12
N HIS A 48 -20.96 -14.62 -18.81
CA HIS A 48 -21.07 -14.92 -20.24
C HIS A 48 -21.31 -13.63 -21.03
N ALA A 49 -22.37 -13.60 -21.84
CA ALA A 49 -22.76 -12.40 -22.58
C ALA A 49 -23.61 -11.40 -21.76
N ALA A 50 -24.00 -11.73 -20.52
CA ALA A 50 -24.96 -10.95 -19.76
C ALA A 50 -24.33 -9.75 -19.03
N GLY A 51 -23.20 -9.93 -18.34
CA GLY A 51 -22.54 -8.86 -17.60
C GLY A 51 -22.03 -7.75 -18.52
N ASN A 52 -21.31 -8.12 -19.58
CA ASN A 52 -20.84 -7.19 -20.62
C ASN A 52 -21.96 -6.33 -21.22
N VAL A 53 -23.13 -6.92 -21.48
CA VAL A 53 -24.30 -6.19 -22.02
C VAL A 53 -24.87 -5.22 -20.98
N ALA A 54 -25.00 -5.67 -19.73
CA ALA A 54 -25.51 -4.85 -18.63
C ALA A 54 -24.63 -3.62 -18.36
N SER A 55 -23.31 -3.79 -18.19
CA SER A 55 -22.36 -2.70 -17.92
C SER A 55 -22.33 -1.68 -19.06
N ASN A 56 -22.19 -2.13 -20.31
CA ASN A 56 -22.16 -1.25 -21.49
C ASN A 56 -23.48 -0.47 -21.65
N MET A 57 -24.63 -1.11 -21.46
CA MET A 57 -25.92 -0.42 -21.50
C MET A 57 -26.06 0.62 -20.39
N ALA A 58 -25.72 0.25 -19.15
CA ALA A 58 -25.82 1.12 -17.99
C ALA A 58 -24.96 2.38 -18.15
N VAL A 59 -23.69 2.22 -18.55
CA VAL A 59 -22.74 3.32 -18.82
C VAL A 59 -23.26 4.25 -19.93
N GLN A 60 -23.77 3.69 -21.03
CA GLN A 60 -24.32 4.49 -22.13
C GLN A 60 -25.61 5.24 -21.72
N ALA A 61 -26.51 4.59 -20.97
CA ALA A 61 -27.75 5.19 -20.49
C ALA A 61 -27.50 6.30 -19.45
N PHE A 62 -26.52 6.11 -18.56
CA PHE A 62 -26.07 7.10 -17.60
C PHE A 62 -25.50 8.33 -18.32
N ASN A 63 -24.49 8.14 -19.18
CA ASN A 63 -23.86 9.23 -19.93
C ASN A 63 -24.88 10.01 -20.77
N LYS A 64 -25.84 9.31 -21.40
CA LYS A 64 -26.91 9.92 -22.17
C LYS A 64 -27.84 10.80 -21.34
N HIS A 65 -28.09 10.49 -20.06
CA HIS A 65 -28.90 11.35 -19.18
C HIS A 65 -28.09 12.56 -18.70
N VAL A 66 -26.83 12.37 -18.28
CA VAL A 66 -25.93 13.50 -17.92
C VAL A 66 -25.78 14.47 -19.09
N SER A 67 -25.36 13.97 -20.26
CA SER A 67 -25.11 14.77 -21.48
C SER A 67 -26.36 15.50 -22.03
N ALA A 68 -27.56 15.13 -21.59
CA ALA A 68 -28.81 15.78 -21.97
C ALA A 68 -29.34 16.81 -20.95
N ASN A 69 -28.82 16.81 -19.71
CA ASN A 69 -29.31 17.64 -18.60
C ASN A 69 -28.21 18.47 -17.91
N TYR A 70 -26.95 18.29 -18.29
CA TYR A 70 -25.80 19.11 -17.88
C TYR A 70 -25.53 20.22 -18.92
N PRO A 71 -25.06 21.43 -18.53
CA PRO A 71 -24.79 21.89 -17.16
C PRO A 71 -26.05 22.25 -16.36
N THR A 72 -25.96 22.13 -15.03
CA THR A 72 -27.06 22.32 -14.07
C THR A 72 -26.53 22.84 -12.73
N GLU A 73 -27.34 23.56 -11.97
CA GLU A 73 -27.02 23.97 -10.59
C GLU A 73 -27.09 22.80 -9.58
N ASN A 74 -27.72 21.68 -9.95
CA ASN A 74 -27.90 20.51 -9.08
C ASN A 74 -27.28 19.25 -9.71
N ILE A 75 -25.98 19.08 -9.51
CA ILE A 75 -25.21 17.95 -10.04
C ILE A 75 -25.59 16.62 -9.36
N ALA A 76 -25.94 16.64 -8.06
CA ALA A 76 -26.35 15.43 -7.33
C ALA A 76 -27.66 14.81 -7.91
N ASP A 77 -28.68 15.62 -8.17
CA ASP A 77 -29.96 15.17 -8.75
C ASP A 77 -29.79 14.56 -10.16
N ILE A 78 -28.92 15.12 -11.01
CA ILE A 78 -28.67 14.49 -12.33
C ILE A 78 -27.85 13.19 -12.20
N LEU A 79 -26.97 13.05 -11.20
CA LEU A 79 -26.25 11.80 -10.95
C LEU A 79 -27.20 10.71 -10.45
N GLU A 80 -28.02 10.99 -9.43
CA GLU A 80 -29.04 10.06 -8.90
C GLU A 80 -30.01 9.63 -10.00
N GLN A 81 -30.56 10.58 -10.77
CA GLN A 81 -31.44 10.27 -11.89
C GLN A 81 -30.73 9.46 -12.98
N SER A 82 -29.44 9.66 -13.21
CA SER A 82 -28.68 8.89 -14.22
C SER A 82 -28.50 7.43 -13.81
N VAL A 83 -28.26 7.13 -12.52
CA VAL A 83 -28.30 5.76 -11.97
C VAL A 83 -29.68 5.14 -12.23
N VAL A 84 -30.76 5.88 -11.91
CA VAL A 84 -32.13 5.41 -12.15
C VAL A 84 -32.41 5.20 -13.65
N LYS A 85 -31.83 5.99 -14.56
CA LYS A 85 -31.94 5.75 -16.03
C LYS A 85 -31.16 4.52 -16.48
N ALA A 86 -29.95 4.30 -15.98
CA ALA A 86 -29.19 3.08 -16.24
C ALA A 86 -29.99 1.83 -15.84
N ASN A 87 -30.56 1.85 -14.63
CA ASN A 87 -31.39 0.76 -14.12
C ASN A 87 -32.65 0.49 -14.95
N ASN A 88 -33.38 1.53 -15.34
CA ASN A 88 -34.55 1.36 -16.22
C ASN A 88 -34.17 0.83 -17.61
N SER A 89 -32.97 1.13 -18.14
CA SER A 89 -32.53 0.54 -19.42
C SER A 89 -32.33 -0.98 -19.34
N ILE A 90 -31.76 -1.50 -18.25
CA ILE A 90 -31.67 -2.94 -18.00
C ILE A 90 -33.07 -3.55 -17.85
N LYS A 91 -33.96 -2.90 -17.08
CA LYS A 91 -35.36 -3.32 -16.89
C LYS A 91 -36.12 -3.48 -18.21
N GLU A 92 -35.97 -2.52 -19.13
CA GLU A 92 -36.60 -2.54 -20.45
C GLU A 92 -36.05 -3.68 -21.31
N THR A 93 -34.73 -3.87 -21.37
CA THR A 93 -34.11 -4.94 -22.18
C THR A 93 -34.37 -6.35 -21.63
N VAL A 94 -34.40 -6.57 -20.31
CA VAL A 94 -34.78 -7.88 -19.73
C VAL A 94 -36.25 -8.20 -20.04
N ALA A 95 -37.13 -7.21 -20.08
CA ALA A 95 -38.53 -7.40 -20.46
C ALA A 95 -38.72 -7.74 -21.95
N GLU A 96 -37.86 -7.20 -22.84
CA GLU A 96 -37.85 -7.57 -24.27
C GLU A 96 -37.13 -8.90 -24.54
N THR A 97 -36.07 -9.20 -23.80
CA THR A 97 -35.22 -10.39 -23.97
C THR A 97 -35.04 -11.15 -22.64
N PRO A 98 -36.00 -12.02 -22.24
CA PRO A 98 -35.95 -12.74 -20.97
C PRO A 98 -34.75 -13.69 -20.78
N ALA A 99 -34.00 -14.00 -21.85
CA ALA A 99 -32.75 -14.75 -21.78
C ALA A 99 -31.61 -13.99 -21.08
N LEU A 100 -31.76 -12.67 -20.88
CA LEU A 100 -30.85 -11.81 -20.12
C LEU A 100 -31.31 -11.61 -18.66
N SER A 101 -32.33 -12.37 -18.20
CA SER A 101 -32.79 -12.31 -16.81
C SER A 101 -31.68 -12.69 -15.84
N GLY A 102 -31.37 -11.81 -14.89
CA GLY A 102 -30.25 -11.95 -13.96
C GLY A 102 -28.98 -11.20 -14.38
N MET A 103 -28.99 -10.49 -15.53
CA MET A 103 -27.95 -9.51 -15.83
C MET A 103 -28.04 -8.29 -14.91
N GLY A 104 -26.89 -7.72 -14.57
CA GLY A 104 -26.80 -6.48 -13.82
C GLY A 104 -25.38 -5.94 -13.80
N CYS A 105 -25.16 -4.84 -13.12
CA CYS A 105 -23.83 -4.27 -12.95
C CYS A 105 -23.69 -3.47 -11.65
N THR A 106 -22.45 -3.24 -11.23
CA THR A 106 -22.14 -2.11 -10.35
C THR A 106 -22.17 -0.81 -11.14
N MET A 107 -21.98 0.32 -10.47
CA MET A 107 -21.56 1.56 -11.10
C MET A 107 -20.78 2.44 -10.14
N VAL A 108 -19.75 3.13 -10.64
CA VAL A 108 -19.12 4.27 -9.99
C VAL A 108 -18.89 5.37 -11.02
N ALA A 109 -19.39 6.58 -10.74
CA ALA A 109 -19.37 7.70 -11.66
C ALA A 109 -18.96 8.99 -10.95
N ALA A 110 -18.25 9.89 -11.64
CA ALA A 110 -17.85 11.19 -11.12
C ALA A 110 -17.98 12.30 -12.17
N ILE A 111 -18.46 13.47 -11.74
CA ILE A 111 -18.46 14.72 -12.50
C ILE A 111 -17.44 15.68 -11.89
N LEU A 112 -16.61 16.26 -12.75
CA LEU A 112 -15.47 17.11 -12.42
C LEU A 112 -15.64 18.49 -13.05
N GLU A 113 -15.79 19.52 -12.22
CA GLU A 113 -16.10 20.90 -12.62
C GLU A 113 -15.39 21.89 -11.67
N GLU A 114 -14.78 22.96 -12.22
CA GLU A 114 -14.12 24.05 -11.46
C GLU A 114 -13.23 23.64 -10.25
N GLY A 115 -12.49 22.52 -10.35
CA GLY A 115 -11.67 22.03 -9.24
C GLY A 115 -12.44 21.28 -8.15
N LYS A 116 -13.59 20.70 -8.50
CA LYS A 116 -14.47 19.96 -7.59
C LYS A 116 -14.91 18.64 -8.19
N MET A 117 -15.21 17.67 -7.34
CA MET A 117 -15.79 16.38 -7.72
C MET A 117 -17.12 16.14 -7.02
N TRP A 118 -18.11 15.70 -7.79
CA TRP A 118 -19.29 15.00 -7.29
C TRP A 118 -19.22 13.55 -7.77
N TRP A 119 -19.72 12.60 -6.99
CA TRP A 119 -19.79 11.18 -7.39
C TRP A 119 -21.16 10.58 -7.12
N ALA A 120 -21.43 9.46 -7.78
CA ALA A 120 -22.47 8.52 -7.40
C ALA A 120 -22.00 7.08 -7.61
N SER A 121 -22.44 6.14 -6.76
CA SER A 121 -22.14 4.73 -6.92
C SER A 121 -23.22 3.78 -6.42
N VAL A 122 -23.24 2.59 -7.03
CA VAL A 122 -24.05 1.43 -6.63
C VAL A 122 -23.18 0.18 -6.76
N GLY A 123 -22.69 -0.35 -5.64
CA GLY A 123 -21.89 -1.57 -5.60
C GLY A 123 -20.69 -1.45 -4.65
N ASP A 124 -19.67 -2.26 -4.88
CA ASP A 124 -18.38 -2.27 -4.18
C ASP A 124 -17.28 -1.48 -4.91
N SER A 125 -17.34 -1.43 -6.24
CA SER A 125 -16.45 -0.65 -7.12
C SER A 125 -16.09 0.74 -6.57
N HIS A 126 -14.82 1.12 -6.71
CA HIS A 126 -14.21 2.13 -5.85
C HIS A 126 -14.05 3.49 -6.51
N CYS A 127 -14.14 4.55 -5.70
CA CYS A 127 -13.65 5.89 -6.00
C CYS A 127 -12.66 6.30 -4.90
N TYR A 128 -11.37 6.34 -5.22
CA TYR A 128 -10.31 6.74 -4.32
C TYR A 128 -9.79 8.15 -4.64
N LEU A 129 -9.46 8.90 -3.60
CA LEU A 129 -8.54 10.05 -3.67
C LEU A 129 -7.16 9.61 -3.17
N VAL A 130 -6.12 9.87 -3.93
CA VAL A 130 -4.73 9.92 -3.47
C VAL A 130 -4.35 11.38 -3.26
N ARG A 131 -4.12 11.77 -2.00
CA ARG A 131 -3.65 13.11 -1.59
C ARG A 131 -2.60 12.95 -0.51
N GLU A 132 -1.51 13.73 -0.53
CA GLU A 132 -0.40 13.66 0.43
C GLU A 132 0.14 12.23 0.71
N ARG A 133 0.17 11.35 -0.31
CA ARG A 133 0.55 9.93 -0.20
C ARG A 133 -0.35 9.08 0.72
N GLU A 134 -1.62 9.45 0.85
CA GLU A 134 -2.67 8.69 1.53
C GLU A 134 -3.81 8.35 0.56
N LEU A 135 -4.21 7.07 0.52
CA LEU A 135 -5.36 6.57 -0.25
C LEU A 135 -6.63 6.67 0.60
N ILE A 136 -7.67 7.32 0.07
CA ILE A 136 -8.91 7.62 0.79
C ILE A 136 -10.10 7.23 -0.10
N LYS A 137 -10.78 6.09 0.18
CA LYS A 137 -12.05 5.75 -0.47
C LYS A 137 -13.08 6.85 -0.15
N LYS A 138 -13.81 7.30 -1.18
CA LYS A 138 -14.78 8.40 -1.10
C LYS A 138 -16.22 7.93 -1.14
N ASN A 139 -16.47 6.88 -1.91
CA ASN A 139 -17.80 6.32 -2.06
C ASN A 139 -18.10 5.24 -1.01
N ALA A 140 -19.38 5.02 -0.74
CA ALA A 140 -19.85 3.93 0.10
C ALA A 140 -19.59 2.57 -0.56
N ASP A 141 -19.50 1.54 0.28
CA ASP A 141 -19.33 0.15 -0.13
C ASP A 141 -20.64 -0.61 0.13
N HIS A 142 -21.27 -1.06 -0.95
CA HIS A 142 -22.56 -1.75 -0.91
C HIS A 142 -22.41 -3.29 -0.97
N SER A 143 -21.22 -3.83 -0.69
CA SER A 143 -21.04 -5.26 -0.41
C SER A 143 -21.47 -5.59 1.02
N TYR A 144 -21.69 -6.89 1.31
CA TYR A 144 -21.90 -7.37 2.66
C TYR A 144 -20.67 -7.15 3.57
N GLY A 145 -19.46 -7.14 3.01
CA GLY A 145 -18.24 -6.72 3.68
C GLY A 145 -18.30 -5.25 4.10
N GLY A 146 -18.62 -4.36 3.17
CA GLY A 146 -18.80 -2.93 3.42
C GLY A 146 -19.88 -2.61 4.46
N PHE A 147 -20.96 -3.40 4.51
CA PHE A 147 -21.97 -3.33 5.57
C PHE A 147 -21.40 -3.68 6.96
N LEU A 148 -20.66 -4.79 7.08
CA LEU A 148 -20.06 -5.22 8.34
C LEU A 148 -19.04 -4.19 8.87
N ASP A 149 -18.21 -3.66 7.97
CA ASP A 149 -17.15 -2.72 8.32
C ASP A 149 -17.74 -1.35 8.74
N ARG A 150 -18.82 -0.90 8.09
CA ARG A 150 -19.62 0.27 8.54
C ARG A 150 -20.17 0.04 9.96
N MET A 151 -20.74 -1.13 10.23
CA MET A 151 -21.31 -1.48 11.54
C MET A 151 -20.25 -1.57 12.66
N GLU A 152 -19.03 -2.03 12.37
CA GLU A 152 -17.92 -2.00 13.33
C GLU A 152 -17.45 -0.55 13.60
N ALA A 153 -17.32 0.28 12.55
CA ALA A 153 -16.91 1.68 12.68
C ALA A 153 -17.89 2.54 13.50
N ASP A 154 -19.20 2.30 13.36
CA ASP A 154 -20.25 2.93 14.19
C ASP A 154 -20.30 2.40 15.64
N GLY A 155 -19.46 1.40 15.99
CA GLY A 155 -19.38 0.82 17.33
C GLY A 155 -20.49 -0.19 17.66
N THR A 156 -21.18 -0.70 16.63
CA THR A 156 -22.22 -1.74 16.75
C THR A 156 -21.87 -2.97 15.89
N PRO A 157 -20.72 -3.64 16.12
CA PRO A 157 -20.28 -4.75 15.29
C PRO A 157 -21.30 -5.89 15.27
N VAL A 158 -21.58 -6.41 14.08
CA VAL A 158 -22.52 -7.49 13.81
C VAL A 158 -21.73 -8.78 13.53
N GLU A 159 -22.12 -9.91 14.12
CA GLU A 159 -21.50 -11.19 13.78
C GLU A 159 -21.86 -11.57 12.32
N PRO A 160 -20.90 -11.93 11.46
CA PRO A 160 -21.17 -12.26 10.06
C PRO A 160 -22.01 -13.55 9.95
N GLU A 161 -23.09 -13.48 9.18
CA GLU A 161 -24.02 -14.60 9.02
C GLU A 161 -23.36 -15.77 8.25
N PRO A 162 -23.40 -17.01 8.80
CA PRO A 162 -22.71 -18.14 8.19
C PRO A 162 -23.22 -18.49 6.78
N GLY A 163 -22.33 -18.34 5.79
CA GLY A 163 -22.57 -18.76 4.40
C GLY A 163 -22.74 -17.61 3.41
N LEU A 164 -22.81 -16.36 3.86
CA LEU A 164 -22.80 -15.19 2.99
C LEU A 164 -21.34 -14.72 2.76
N SER A 165 -21.00 -14.39 1.51
CA SER A 165 -19.67 -13.87 1.15
C SER A 165 -19.57 -12.39 1.50
N ARG A 166 -18.38 -11.89 1.82
CA ARG A 166 -18.15 -10.44 1.98
C ARG A 166 -18.38 -9.70 0.65
N ASN A 167 -17.86 -10.23 -0.46
CA ASN A 167 -18.09 -9.73 -1.83
C ASN A 167 -19.52 -10.00 -2.37
N MET A 168 -20.52 -10.22 -1.50
CA MET A 168 -21.90 -10.31 -1.93
C MET A 168 -22.51 -8.91 -1.99
N LEU A 169 -22.84 -8.45 -3.19
CA LEU A 169 -23.53 -7.18 -3.42
C LEU A 169 -24.88 -7.12 -2.70
N MET A 170 -25.11 -6.03 -1.96
CA MET A 170 -26.38 -5.69 -1.32
C MET A 170 -27.15 -4.61 -2.09
N SER A 171 -26.48 -3.90 -3.00
CA SER A 171 -27.11 -2.98 -3.95
C SER A 171 -26.38 -3.04 -5.30
N ALA A 172 -27.14 -3.18 -6.40
CA ALA A 172 -26.62 -3.31 -7.76
C ALA A 172 -27.68 -2.79 -8.77
N ILE A 173 -27.25 -2.50 -10.00
CA ILE A 173 -28.13 -2.07 -11.10
C ILE A 173 -28.60 -3.32 -11.86
N THR A 174 -29.81 -3.82 -11.59
CA THR A 174 -30.35 -5.10 -12.11
C THR A 174 -31.66 -4.95 -12.91
N GLY A 175 -32.20 -3.74 -12.97
CA GLY A 175 -33.56 -3.48 -13.45
C GLY A 175 -34.65 -3.68 -12.39
N GLU A 176 -34.34 -4.23 -11.21
CA GLU A 176 -35.24 -4.23 -10.04
C GLU A 176 -35.12 -2.92 -9.24
N ASP A 177 -35.69 -2.84 -8.04
CA ASP A 177 -35.57 -1.64 -7.21
C ASP A 177 -34.20 -1.61 -6.51
N ILE A 178 -33.46 -0.50 -6.61
CA ILE A 178 -32.10 -0.36 -6.02
C ILE A 178 -32.23 -0.07 -4.52
N ASN A 179 -31.51 -0.83 -3.69
CA ASN A 179 -31.59 -0.74 -2.23
C ASN A 179 -30.87 0.51 -1.66
N GLU A 180 -29.67 0.80 -2.16
CA GLU A 180 -28.79 1.90 -1.72
C GLU A 180 -28.08 2.51 -2.93
N ILE A 181 -28.15 3.84 -3.06
CA ILE A 181 -27.38 4.64 -4.02
C ILE A 181 -26.60 5.66 -3.19
N ASP A 182 -25.28 5.66 -3.30
CA ASP A 182 -24.44 6.71 -2.75
C ASP A 182 -24.37 7.85 -3.76
N VAL A 183 -24.58 9.09 -3.29
CA VAL A 183 -24.51 10.31 -4.10
C VAL A 183 -23.97 11.44 -3.22
N SER A 184 -22.93 12.13 -3.68
CA SER A 184 -22.35 13.24 -2.93
C SER A 184 -23.29 14.46 -2.90
N GLU A 185 -23.97 14.71 -1.78
CA GLU A 185 -24.79 15.92 -1.57
C GLU A 185 -23.99 17.23 -1.75
N THR A 186 -22.70 17.20 -1.41
CA THR A 186 -21.77 18.34 -1.51
C THR A 186 -20.50 17.95 -2.27
N PRO A 187 -19.91 18.88 -3.04
CA PRO A 187 -18.66 18.61 -3.76
C PRO A 187 -17.49 18.31 -2.82
N LEU A 188 -16.64 17.38 -3.22
CA LEU A 188 -15.26 17.31 -2.75
C LEU A 188 -14.45 18.42 -3.43
N GLU A 189 -13.94 19.37 -2.64
CA GLU A 189 -12.99 20.38 -3.12
C GLU A 189 -11.62 19.73 -3.36
N LEU A 190 -11.13 19.83 -4.60
CA LEU A 190 -9.85 19.27 -5.04
C LEU A 190 -8.70 20.28 -4.90
N GLN A 191 -7.48 19.77 -4.99
CA GLN A 191 -6.23 20.52 -4.86
C GLN A 191 -5.31 20.18 -6.04
N ALA A 192 -4.29 21.00 -6.28
CA ALA A 192 -3.24 20.62 -7.22
C ALA A 192 -2.53 19.34 -6.74
N ASP A 193 -2.09 18.52 -7.68
CA ASP A 193 -1.45 17.21 -7.48
C ASP A 193 -2.35 16.14 -6.82
N ASP A 194 -3.65 16.41 -6.63
CA ASP A 194 -4.62 15.35 -6.35
C ASP A 194 -4.67 14.35 -7.51
N LYS A 195 -4.71 13.06 -7.16
CA LYS A 195 -5.06 12.00 -8.11
C LYS A 195 -6.30 11.26 -7.65
N ILE A 196 -7.20 10.99 -8.59
CA ILE A 196 -8.47 10.31 -8.34
C ILE A 196 -8.47 9.03 -9.17
N VAL A 197 -8.76 7.90 -8.53
CA VAL A 197 -8.82 6.59 -9.20
C VAL A 197 -10.24 6.05 -9.03
N LEU A 198 -10.97 5.93 -10.13
CA LEU A 198 -12.21 5.14 -10.17
C LEU A 198 -11.87 3.76 -10.72
N CYS A 199 -12.38 2.67 -10.15
CA CYS A 199 -12.12 1.31 -10.65
C CYS A 199 -13.19 0.26 -10.29
N SER A 200 -13.20 -0.87 -11.01
CA SER A 200 -13.90 -2.12 -10.63
C SER A 200 -13.21 -2.81 -9.43
N ASP A 201 -13.80 -3.90 -8.91
CA ASP A 201 -13.30 -4.58 -7.70
C ASP A 201 -11.96 -5.31 -7.93
N GLY A 202 -11.67 -5.74 -9.16
CA GLY A 202 -10.43 -6.45 -9.51
C GLY A 202 -9.13 -5.69 -9.23
N LEU A 203 -9.19 -4.37 -8.95
CA LEU A 203 -8.04 -3.60 -8.46
C LEU A 203 -7.66 -3.94 -7.00
N ASP A 204 -8.54 -4.56 -6.21
CA ASP A 204 -8.28 -5.00 -4.82
C ASP A 204 -7.20 -6.11 -4.73
N THR A 205 -6.80 -6.67 -5.88
CA THR A 205 -5.55 -7.44 -6.03
C THR A 205 -4.30 -6.60 -5.67
N LEU A 206 -4.37 -5.28 -5.74
CA LEU A 206 -3.33 -4.37 -5.28
C LEU A 206 -3.58 -3.93 -3.83
N SER A 207 -2.53 -4.02 -3.03
CA SER A 207 -2.45 -3.33 -1.74
C SER A 207 -2.59 -1.81 -1.91
N SER A 208 -3.19 -1.14 -0.92
CA SER A 208 -3.33 0.33 -0.95
C SER A 208 -1.98 1.04 -1.09
N GLY A 209 -0.88 0.46 -0.59
CA GLY A 209 0.47 0.99 -0.78
C GLY A 209 0.90 0.96 -2.24
N LYS A 210 0.75 -0.16 -2.96
CA LYS A 210 0.94 -0.23 -4.42
C LYS A 210 0.10 0.82 -5.16
N ILE A 211 -1.18 0.99 -4.84
CA ILE A 211 -2.04 1.98 -5.52
C ILE A 211 -1.48 3.39 -5.32
N ILE A 212 -1.04 3.75 -4.10
CA ILE A 212 -0.37 5.03 -3.83
C ILE A 212 0.96 5.12 -4.60
N GLN A 213 1.74 4.04 -4.64
CA GLN A 213 3.07 3.99 -5.26
C GLN A 213 3.01 4.30 -6.77
N TYR A 214 2.19 3.58 -7.53
CA TYR A 214 2.04 3.83 -8.97
C TYR A 214 1.38 5.19 -9.24
N SER A 215 0.49 5.64 -8.36
CA SER A 215 -0.07 7.01 -8.41
C SER A 215 0.99 8.08 -8.18
N ASP A 216 1.90 7.90 -7.22
CA ASP A 216 2.93 8.88 -6.86
C ASP A 216 4.11 8.91 -7.84
N TRP A 217 4.40 7.79 -8.52
CA TRP A 217 5.51 7.65 -9.45
C TRP A 217 5.18 8.08 -10.90
N SER A 218 3.92 8.01 -11.33
CA SER A 218 3.54 8.30 -12.72
C SER A 218 3.42 9.80 -13.00
N GLU A 219 4.00 10.30 -14.08
CA GLU A 219 3.88 11.71 -14.51
C GLU A 219 2.53 11.99 -15.17
N SER A 220 1.91 10.99 -15.81
CA SER A 220 0.62 11.12 -16.51
C SER A 220 -0.47 10.18 -15.97
N PRO A 221 -1.77 10.50 -16.15
CA PRO A 221 -2.85 9.58 -15.76
C PRO A 221 -2.87 8.29 -16.60
N LYS A 222 -2.38 8.32 -17.86
CA LYS A 222 -2.35 7.14 -18.73
C LYS A 222 -1.28 6.15 -18.29
N GLU A 223 -0.08 6.64 -18.02
CA GLU A 223 0.99 5.87 -17.38
C GLU A 223 0.53 5.29 -16.04
N CYS A 224 -0.17 6.07 -15.21
CA CYS A 224 -0.72 5.58 -13.95
C CYS A 224 -1.74 4.45 -14.15
N ALA A 225 -2.66 4.59 -15.11
CA ALA A 225 -3.66 3.56 -15.40
C ALA A 225 -2.98 2.27 -15.91
N ASP A 226 -2.01 2.39 -16.81
CA ASP A 226 -1.26 1.24 -17.36
C ASP A 226 -0.36 0.57 -16.33
N ALA A 227 0.32 1.33 -15.47
CA ALA A 227 1.15 0.79 -14.38
C ALA A 227 0.29 0.06 -13.33
N LEU A 228 -0.92 0.55 -13.04
CA LEU A 228 -1.88 -0.15 -12.18
C LEU A 228 -2.34 -1.47 -12.81
N MET A 229 -2.66 -1.50 -14.12
CA MET A 229 -3.04 -2.75 -14.81
C MET A 229 -1.87 -3.75 -14.83
N GLN A 230 -0.66 -3.31 -15.21
CA GLN A 230 0.54 -4.15 -15.21
C GLN A 230 0.82 -4.73 -13.81
N ALA A 231 0.63 -3.94 -12.75
CA ALA A 231 0.84 -4.40 -11.38
C ALA A 231 -0.16 -5.48 -10.93
N VAL A 232 -1.37 -5.51 -11.52
CA VAL A 232 -2.40 -6.54 -11.31
C VAL A 232 -2.02 -7.82 -12.06
N GLU A 233 -1.58 -7.71 -13.32
CA GLU A 233 -1.06 -8.86 -14.08
C GLU A 233 0.18 -9.48 -13.41
N GLU A 234 1.12 -8.65 -12.95
CA GLU A 234 2.33 -9.08 -12.22
C GLU A 234 2.03 -9.71 -10.84
N ALA A 235 0.89 -9.40 -10.23
CA ALA A 235 0.42 -10.08 -9.02
C ALA A 235 -0.01 -11.54 -9.30
N ASN A 236 -0.32 -11.88 -10.56
CA ASN A 236 -0.57 -13.24 -11.05
C ASN A 236 -1.56 -14.03 -10.18
N MET A 237 -2.64 -13.38 -9.75
CA MET A 237 -3.61 -14.00 -8.84
C MET A 237 -4.42 -15.11 -9.53
N PRO A 238 -4.53 -16.32 -8.94
CA PRO A 238 -5.36 -17.37 -9.49
C PRO A 238 -6.83 -16.96 -9.53
N ARG A 239 -7.39 -16.82 -10.74
CA ARG A 239 -8.71 -16.21 -11.01
C ARG A 239 -8.77 -14.70 -10.71
N GLN A 240 -7.72 -13.96 -11.07
CA GLN A 240 -7.82 -12.51 -11.26
C GLN A 240 -9.07 -12.18 -12.07
N ASP A 241 -9.88 -11.25 -11.58
CA ASP A 241 -11.09 -10.85 -12.29
C ASP A 241 -10.79 -9.81 -13.38
N ASN A 242 -11.82 -9.42 -14.13
CA ASN A 242 -11.77 -8.21 -14.93
C ASN A 242 -11.31 -7.02 -14.08
N THR A 243 -10.58 -6.08 -14.68
CA THR A 243 -10.08 -4.93 -13.93
C THR A 243 -9.99 -3.72 -14.84
N THR A 244 -10.65 -2.65 -14.42
CA THR A 244 -10.76 -1.38 -15.15
C THR A 244 -10.47 -0.25 -14.19
N ALA A 245 -9.62 0.69 -14.60
CA ALA A 245 -9.34 1.90 -13.83
C ALA A 245 -9.34 3.14 -14.72
N VAL A 246 -9.96 4.23 -14.24
CA VAL A 246 -9.83 5.57 -14.80
C VAL A 246 -9.13 6.46 -13.78
N VAL A 247 -7.98 7.00 -14.18
CA VAL A 247 -7.17 7.91 -13.37
C VAL A 247 -7.39 9.35 -13.84
N VAL A 248 -7.55 10.25 -12.88
CA VAL A 248 -7.63 11.69 -13.07
C VAL A 248 -6.49 12.36 -12.29
N THR A 249 -5.75 13.24 -12.94
CA THR A 249 -4.73 14.09 -12.30
C THR A 249 -5.19 15.54 -12.33
N VAL A 250 -5.15 16.23 -11.19
CA VAL A 250 -5.56 17.62 -11.04
C VAL A 250 -4.33 18.54 -11.11
N LYS A 251 -4.25 19.42 -12.11
CA LYS A 251 -3.12 20.34 -12.33
C LYS A 251 -3.52 21.80 -12.10
N ASP A 252 -2.65 22.62 -11.53
CA ASP A 252 -2.85 24.09 -11.50
C ASP A 252 -2.21 24.76 -12.71
N THR A 253 -3.03 25.41 -13.53
CA THR A 253 -2.55 26.13 -14.73
C THR A 253 -1.67 27.34 -14.39
N ALA A 254 -1.75 27.88 -13.17
CA ALA A 254 -0.93 29.02 -12.77
C ALA A 254 0.57 28.71 -12.75
N ALA A 255 0.96 27.45 -12.49
CA ALA A 255 2.37 27.03 -12.50
C ALA A 255 2.96 26.94 -13.92
N ALA A 256 2.12 26.82 -14.96
CA ALA A 256 2.57 26.70 -16.34
C ALA A 256 2.92 28.05 -16.99
N GLU A 257 2.28 29.16 -16.56
CA GLU A 257 2.53 30.48 -17.14
C GLU A 257 3.87 31.11 -16.69
N GLU A 258 4.33 30.88 -15.45
CA GLU A 258 5.59 31.48 -14.96
C GLU A 258 6.85 30.94 -15.66
N VAL A 259 6.78 29.76 -16.31
CA VAL A 259 7.92 29.16 -17.03
C VAL A 259 8.07 29.71 -18.47
N ALA A 260 7.09 30.47 -18.97
CA ALA A 260 7.02 30.90 -20.37
C ALA A 260 7.62 32.30 -20.67
N GLU A 261 7.92 33.13 -19.66
CA GLU A 261 8.35 34.54 -19.84
C GLU A 261 9.85 34.83 -19.55
N GLU A 262 10.77 33.95 -19.97
CA GLU A 262 12.22 34.28 -20.06
C GLU A 262 12.58 34.72 -21.51
N PRO A 263 12.78 36.03 -21.79
CA PRO A 263 13.01 36.51 -23.16
C PRO A 263 14.48 36.30 -23.59
N VAL A 264 14.71 35.34 -24.49
CA VAL A 264 16.03 35.11 -25.11
C VAL A 264 16.49 36.35 -25.87
N THR A 265 17.52 37.03 -25.36
CA THR A 265 18.15 38.15 -26.03
C THR A 265 19.10 37.65 -27.12
N GLU A 266 18.78 37.90 -28.39
CA GLU A 266 19.75 37.80 -29.49
C GLU A 266 20.92 38.79 -29.25
N ASP A 267 22.15 38.31 -29.40
CA ASP A 267 23.32 39.18 -29.64
C ASP A 267 24.09 38.64 -30.84
N VAL A 268 24.59 39.54 -31.69
CA VAL A 268 24.88 39.24 -33.10
C VAL A 268 26.38 39.27 -33.40
N LEU A 269 26.90 38.16 -33.95
CA LEU A 269 28.17 38.16 -34.68
C LEU A 269 28.06 37.35 -35.98
N GLU A 270 28.52 37.94 -37.08
CA GLU A 270 28.36 37.42 -38.45
C GLU A 270 29.53 36.54 -38.93
N ALA A 271 29.21 35.64 -39.88
CA ALA A 271 30.12 35.03 -40.87
C ALA A 271 31.15 34.01 -40.33
N THR A 272 31.59 33.00 -41.10
CA THR A 272 31.60 32.86 -42.58
C THR A 272 30.93 31.59 -43.12
N SER A 273 30.68 31.58 -44.43
CA SER A 273 30.13 30.45 -45.20
C SER A 273 31.09 29.26 -45.36
N ASP A 274 30.53 28.07 -45.61
CA ASP A 274 30.48 27.49 -46.97
C ASP A 274 29.48 26.31 -47.04
N MET A 275 29.13 25.88 -48.26
CA MET A 275 27.95 25.05 -48.55
C MET A 275 28.27 23.59 -48.92
N ASN A 276 27.32 22.70 -48.61
CA ASN A 276 26.99 21.42 -49.26
C ASN A 276 28.04 20.67 -50.11
N ALA A 277 28.32 19.43 -49.72
CA ALA A 277 28.09 18.27 -50.60
C ALA A 277 27.95 16.96 -49.78
N ASN A 278 27.00 16.11 -50.18
CA ASN A 278 26.99 14.68 -49.81
C ASN A 278 28.00 13.91 -50.68
N GLU A 279 28.30 12.65 -50.32
CA GLU A 279 27.74 11.43 -50.99
C GLU A 279 28.70 10.21 -50.98
N ILE A 280 28.13 9.02 -51.24
CA ILE A 280 28.77 7.72 -51.61
C ILE A 280 29.45 6.90 -50.50
N ALA A 281 28.57 6.21 -49.77
CA ALA A 281 28.56 4.78 -49.43
C ALA A 281 29.70 3.81 -49.88
N ALA A 282 30.11 2.98 -48.90
CA ALA A 282 30.14 1.51 -48.91
C ALA A 282 31.20 0.68 -49.71
N GLU A 283 31.25 -0.61 -49.31
CA GLU A 283 31.88 -1.78 -49.98
C GLU A 283 33.43 -1.91 -49.95
N ASN A 284 34.05 -3.10 -49.79
CA ASN A 284 33.50 -4.44 -49.48
C ASN A 284 34.52 -5.43 -48.84
N ALA A 285 33.97 -6.52 -48.28
CA ALA A 285 34.47 -7.91 -48.28
C ALA A 285 35.76 -8.36 -47.54
N THR A 286 35.55 -9.19 -46.50
CA THR A 286 36.19 -10.52 -46.23
C THR A 286 37.70 -10.64 -45.94
N ALA A 287 38.20 -11.71 -45.32
CA ALA A 287 37.72 -12.63 -44.26
C ALA A 287 38.86 -13.65 -43.96
N GLU A 288 39.09 -14.02 -42.70
CA GLU A 288 39.59 -15.36 -42.32
C GLU A 288 39.44 -15.59 -40.80
N ALA A 289 39.42 -16.85 -40.36
CA ALA A 289 38.93 -17.25 -39.03
C ALA A 289 40.01 -17.88 -38.14
N SER A 290 39.80 -17.82 -36.81
CA SER A 290 40.52 -18.63 -35.83
C SER A 290 39.59 -18.99 -34.66
N THR A 291 39.55 -20.27 -34.31
CA THR A 291 38.69 -20.84 -33.26
C THR A 291 39.37 -20.84 -31.89
N VAL A 292 38.67 -20.39 -30.84
CA VAL A 292 38.99 -20.67 -29.43
C VAL A 292 37.67 -20.98 -28.70
N GLU A 293 37.75 -21.75 -27.61
CA GLU A 293 36.64 -22.51 -27.00
C GLU A 293 35.85 -21.74 -25.93
N ASP A 294 34.57 -22.09 -25.75
CA ASP A 294 33.73 -21.68 -24.62
C ASP A 294 34.18 -22.32 -23.30
N PRO A 295 34.45 -21.53 -22.24
CA PRO A 295 34.50 -22.04 -20.88
C PRO A 295 33.08 -22.11 -20.29
N LYS A 296 32.55 -23.32 -20.10
CA LYS A 296 31.32 -23.52 -19.33
C LYS A 296 31.47 -22.95 -17.91
N LEU A 297 30.50 -22.14 -17.49
CA LEU A 297 30.25 -21.82 -16.08
C LEU A 297 29.32 -22.88 -15.48
N GLU A 298 29.75 -23.54 -14.40
CA GLU A 298 28.87 -24.34 -13.55
C GLU A 298 28.36 -23.49 -12.38
N PRO A 299 27.11 -23.68 -11.91
CA PRO A 299 26.54 -22.85 -10.86
C PRO A 299 27.18 -23.17 -9.49
N MET A 300 27.59 -22.12 -8.77
CA MET A 300 28.05 -22.27 -7.39
C MET A 300 26.86 -22.42 -6.43
N SER A 301 26.73 -23.60 -5.83
CA SER A 301 25.76 -23.86 -4.76
C SER A 301 26.21 -23.20 -3.45
N GLY A 302 25.49 -22.17 -2.99
CA GLY A 302 25.58 -21.70 -1.61
C GLY A 302 24.79 -22.61 -0.68
N GLU A 303 25.43 -23.18 0.33
CA GLU A 303 24.73 -23.90 1.40
C GLU A 303 24.12 -22.90 2.40
N PRO A 304 22.89 -23.11 2.90
CA PRO A 304 22.27 -22.23 3.88
C PRO A 304 22.99 -22.34 5.24
N VAL A 305 23.28 -21.19 5.87
CA VAL A 305 23.94 -21.13 7.17
C VAL A 305 22.95 -21.47 8.28
N THR A 306 22.95 -22.71 8.73
CA THR A 306 22.16 -23.14 9.89
C THR A 306 22.78 -22.62 11.20
N VAL A 307 21.99 -21.90 11.98
CA VAL A 307 22.32 -21.54 13.37
C VAL A 307 21.86 -22.66 14.31
N ASP A 308 22.69 -23.00 15.30
CA ASP A 308 22.50 -24.18 16.15
C ASP A 308 21.38 -23.97 17.17
N ALA A 309 20.36 -24.86 17.12
CA ALA A 309 19.25 -24.89 18.07
C ALA A 309 19.69 -25.10 19.53
N SER A 310 20.88 -25.68 19.78
CA SER A 310 21.42 -25.85 21.14
C SER A 310 21.63 -24.54 21.91
N LEU A 311 21.71 -23.41 21.19
CA LEU A 311 21.84 -22.08 21.78
C LEU A 311 20.57 -21.62 22.49
N ALA A 312 19.38 -22.00 22.00
CA ALA A 312 18.10 -21.59 22.58
C ALA A 312 17.86 -22.25 23.94
N ASP A 313 18.07 -23.58 24.04
CA ASP A 313 17.96 -24.33 25.30
C ASP A 313 18.90 -23.78 26.40
N ALA A 314 20.10 -23.34 26.01
CA ALA A 314 21.12 -22.79 26.91
C ALA A 314 20.82 -21.37 27.42
N ILE A 315 19.87 -20.68 26.79
CA ILE A 315 19.29 -19.41 27.26
C ILE A 315 18.11 -19.72 28.18
N GLN A 316 17.18 -20.60 27.76
CA GLN A 316 15.98 -20.92 28.52
C GLN A 316 16.27 -21.49 29.91
N GLN A 317 17.24 -22.42 30.05
CA GLN A 317 17.59 -23.00 31.35
C GLN A 317 18.20 -22.00 32.35
N ASP A 318 18.70 -20.85 31.89
CA ASP A 318 19.29 -19.79 32.73
C ASP A 318 18.28 -18.71 33.14
N LEU A 319 17.04 -18.78 32.61
CA LEU A 319 15.90 -17.95 32.99
C LEU A 319 15.15 -18.56 34.19
N ASP A 320 14.82 -19.85 34.13
CA ASP A 320 14.14 -20.59 35.21
C ASP A 320 14.92 -20.47 36.53
N ALA A 321 16.25 -20.54 36.45
CA ALA A 321 17.17 -20.39 37.59
C ALA A 321 17.15 -19.00 38.25
N THR A 322 16.52 -17.99 37.63
CA THR A 322 16.32 -16.66 38.23
C THR A 322 14.94 -16.43 38.83
N ASP A 323 13.92 -17.23 38.48
CA ASP A 323 12.54 -17.01 38.94
C ASP A 323 12.21 -17.70 40.28
N GLU A 324 12.96 -18.75 40.66
CA GLU A 324 12.91 -19.31 42.03
C GLU A 324 13.19 -18.25 43.12
N ALA A 325 13.88 -17.15 42.77
CA ALA A 325 14.17 -16.04 43.68
C ALA A 325 13.01 -15.03 43.87
N LYS A 326 11.95 -15.09 43.07
CA LYS A 326 10.82 -14.12 43.12
C LYS A 326 9.45 -14.73 43.43
N SER A 327 9.35 -16.05 43.60
CA SER A 327 8.09 -16.76 43.87
C SER A 327 7.47 -16.46 45.25
N LYS A 328 6.74 -15.33 45.38
CA LYS A 328 5.59 -15.14 46.30
C LYS A 328 4.59 -14.11 45.73
N THR A 329 3.31 -14.51 45.60
CA THR A 329 2.21 -13.79 44.89
C THR A 329 2.45 -13.82 43.36
N GLY A 330 1.68 -14.50 42.50
CA GLY A 330 0.31 -15.04 42.55
C GLY A 330 -0.72 -14.02 42.01
N LEU A 331 -1.77 -14.35 41.24
CA LEU A 331 -2.34 -15.63 40.76
C LEU A 331 -3.60 -15.28 39.88
N PHE A 332 -3.96 -15.78 38.68
CA PHE A 332 -3.47 -16.70 37.62
C PHE A 332 -3.81 -16.07 36.23
N ILE A 333 -3.20 -16.50 35.12
CA ILE A 333 -3.83 -16.58 33.78
C ILE A 333 -3.44 -17.91 33.10
N GLY A 334 -4.38 -18.53 32.36
CA GLY A 334 -4.22 -19.79 31.61
C GLY A 334 -5.27 -20.83 32.02
N ILE A 335 -5.85 -21.67 31.15
CA ILE A 335 -5.68 -21.86 29.68
C ILE A 335 -7.07 -22.07 29.06
N ALA A 336 -7.21 -21.90 27.73
CA ALA A 336 -8.44 -22.08 26.99
C ALA A 336 -8.93 -23.55 26.84
N ALA A 337 -10.15 -23.69 26.31
CA ALA A 337 -10.72 -24.87 25.64
C ALA A 337 -10.82 -26.21 26.41
N ALA A 338 -12.04 -26.52 26.87
CA ALA A 338 -12.50 -27.90 27.06
C ALA A 338 -13.99 -28.01 26.67
N VAL A 339 -14.29 -28.69 25.56
CA VAL A 339 -15.66 -28.87 25.07
C VAL A 339 -16.38 -29.98 25.84
N VAL A 340 -17.53 -29.67 26.42
CA VAL A 340 -18.48 -30.67 26.95
C VAL A 340 -19.90 -30.28 26.56
N VAL A 341 -20.47 -30.98 25.57
CA VAL A 341 -21.89 -30.88 25.23
C VAL A 341 -22.68 -31.81 26.14
N VAL A 342 -23.57 -31.26 26.97
CA VAL A 342 -24.60 -32.03 27.70
C VAL A 342 -25.94 -31.32 27.56
N ILE A 343 -26.89 -32.00 26.91
CA ILE A 343 -28.29 -31.59 26.83
C ILE A 343 -28.97 -31.91 28.17
N GLY A 344 -29.67 -30.94 28.77
CA GLY A 344 -30.35 -31.14 30.06
C GLY A 344 -31.41 -30.08 30.36
N ALA A 345 -32.65 -30.30 29.92
CA ALA A 345 -33.79 -29.45 30.28
C ALA A 345 -34.29 -29.76 31.70
N GLY A 346 -34.65 -28.75 32.51
CA GLY A 346 -35.06 -28.99 33.91
C GLY A 346 -35.44 -27.79 34.78
N LEU A 347 -36.47 -27.02 34.39
CA LEU A 347 -37.44 -26.28 35.24
C LEU A 347 -37.04 -25.85 36.68
N PHE A 348 -37.13 -24.54 36.98
CA PHE A 348 -37.77 -24.09 38.24
C PHE A 348 -38.45 -22.70 38.15
N PHE A 349 -39.56 -22.59 38.89
CA PHE A 349 -40.50 -21.48 39.16
C PHE A 349 -39.88 -20.08 39.43
N THR A 350 -40.52 -18.89 39.30
CA THR A 350 -41.78 -18.30 38.74
C THR A 350 -41.61 -16.74 38.78
N MET A 351 -42.49 -15.78 38.43
CA MET A 351 -43.94 -15.58 38.10
C MET A 351 -44.06 -14.23 37.32
N SER A 352 -45.15 -13.73 36.69
CA SER A 352 -46.58 -14.10 36.59
C SER A 352 -47.02 -14.17 35.10
N GLY A 353 -48.09 -13.60 34.50
CA GLY A 353 -49.32 -12.84 34.86
C GLY A 353 -49.51 -11.61 33.93
N ASP A 354 -50.48 -11.50 33.02
CA ASP A 354 -51.70 -12.29 32.76
C ASP A 354 -52.08 -12.43 31.26
N LYS A 355 -52.99 -13.36 30.96
CA LYS A 355 -53.76 -13.57 29.68
C LYS A 355 -55.14 -12.86 29.80
N PRO A 356 -56.13 -12.91 28.85
CA PRO A 356 -56.36 -13.78 27.66
C PRO A 356 -56.83 -13.02 26.39
N ALA A 357 -57.41 -13.60 25.32
CA ALA A 357 -57.12 -14.79 24.49
C ALA A 357 -58.09 -14.80 23.28
N GLN A 358 -57.80 -15.55 22.22
CA GLN A 358 -58.82 -16.38 21.55
C GLN A 358 -58.20 -17.52 20.72
N GLU A 359 -58.98 -18.57 20.50
CA GLU A 359 -58.61 -19.81 19.80
C GLU A 359 -59.50 -20.00 18.57
N THR A 360 -58.98 -20.67 17.52
CA THR A 360 -59.76 -21.60 16.67
C THR A 360 -58.82 -22.58 15.98
N GLU A 361 -59.19 -23.86 16.00
CA GLU A 361 -58.59 -24.95 15.19
C GLU A 361 -59.08 -24.83 13.72
N THR A 362 -58.70 -25.64 12.71
CA THR A 362 -58.85 -27.11 12.64
C THR A 362 -58.25 -27.67 11.31
N THR A 363 -57.70 -28.90 11.34
CA THR A 363 -57.52 -29.93 10.25
C THR A 363 -57.31 -29.53 8.77
N VAL A 364 -56.26 -29.96 8.03
CA VAL A 364 -55.71 -31.33 7.73
C VAL A 364 -56.45 -32.12 6.61
N ALA A 365 -55.78 -32.26 5.46
CA ALA A 365 -55.79 -33.35 4.42
C ALA A 365 -54.91 -32.84 3.24
N GLU A 366 -53.83 -33.43 2.70
CA GLU A 366 -53.25 -34.81 2.58
C GLU A 366 -53.53 -35.50 1.20
N ILE A 367 -52.45 -36.03 0.57
CA ILE A 367 -52.34 -36.90 -0.64
C ILE A 367 -52.93 -36.39 -2.00
N ASP A 368 -52.43 -36.79 -3.19
CA ASP A 368 -51.35 -37.74 -3.58
C ASP A 368 -50.69 -37.36 -4.93
N GLU A 369 -49.57 -38.03 -5.31
CA GLU A 369 -49.04 -38.04 -6.70
C GLU A 369 -49.74 -39.10 -7.59
N PRO A 370 -49.52 -39.12 -8.91
CA PRO A 370 -48.55 -40.11 -9.45
C PRO A 370 -47.79 -39.72 -10.75
N GLU A 371 -46.72 -40.47 -11.05
CA GLU A 371 -45.94 -40.39 -12.29
C GLU A 371 -46.59 -41.06 -13.54
N LEU A 372 -45.87 -40.96 -14.68
CA LEU A 372 -45.43 -42.04 -15.59
C LEU A 372 -45.95 -42.11 -17.06
N ILE A 373 -44.98 -42.39 -17.95
CA ILE A 373 -45.00 -42.96 -19.33
C ILE A 373 -44.96 -42.00 -20.56
N THR A 374 -43.81 -42.13 -21.24
CA THR A 374 -43.33 -41.81 -22.62
C THR A 374 -44.29 -41.64 -23.82
N GLU A 375 -43.81 -40.93 -24.85
CA GLU A 375 -43.72 -41.49 -26.23
C GLU A 375 -42.62 -40.79 -27.08
N GLU A 376 -42.14 -41.45 -28.15
CA GLU A 376 -41.21 -40.93 -29.17
C GLU A 376 -41.91 -40.83 -30.54
N ALA A 377 -41.59 -39.83 -31.38
CA ALA A 377 -41.74 -39.89 -32.84
C ALA A 377 -40.93 -38.80 -33.57
N SER A 378 -40.57 -39.08 -34.83
CA SER A 378 -39.72 -38.27 -35.74
C SER A 378 -40.49 -37.67 -36.92
N GLU A 379 -39.96 -36.61 -37.53
CA GLU A 379 -40.07 -36.39 -39.00
C GLU A 379 -38.85 -35.60 -39.53
N GLU A 380 -38.69 -35.45 -40.85
CA GLU A 380 -37.40 -35.72 -41.53
C GLU A 380 -37.08 -34.79 -42.76
N PHE A 381 -35.79 -34.73 -43.17
CA PHE A 381 -35.23 -34.09 -44.40
C PHE A 381 -35.25 -32.53 -44.47
N ILE A 382 -34.43 -31.84 -45.30
CA ILE A 382 -33.72 -32.13 -46.57
C ILE A 382 -32.27 -31.56 -46.58
N ASP A 383 -31.34 -32.22 -47.30
CA ASP A 383 -29.96 -31.77 -47.59
C ASP A 383 -29.83 -30.68 -48.68
N GLU A 384 -28.75 -29.88 -48.66
CA GLU A 384 -28.04 -29.51 -49.90
C GLU A 384 -26.55 -29.18 -49.63
N GLU A 385 -25.63 -29.95 -50.24
CA GLU A 385 -24.19 -29.64 -50.30
C GLU A 385 -23.85 -28.83 -51.57
N ALA A 386 -22.82 -27.98 -51.51
CA ALA A 386 -22.10 -27.49 -52.69
C ALA A 386 -20.63 -27.19 -52.34
N GLU A 387 -19.72 -27.49 -53.28
CA GLU A 387 -18.28 -27.63 -53.04
C GLU A 387 -17.44 -26.33 -53.13
N GLU A 388 -16.16 -26.51 -52.77
CA GLU A 388 -15.03 -25.60 -52.81
C GLU A 388 -14.87 -24.75 -54.10
N ILE A 389 -14.19 -23.60 -53.95
CA ILE A 389 -13.27 -23.10 -54.97
C ILE A 389 -11.94 -22.76 -54.29
N ALA A 390 -10.88 -23.50 -54.63
CA ALA A 390 -9.51 -23.18 -54.24
C ALA A 390 -8.79 -22.39 -55.35
N VAL A 391 -8.03 -21.36 -54.98
CA VAL A 391 -7.05 -20.67 -55.84
C VAL A 391 -5.85 -20.28 -54.96
N GLU A 392 -4.65 -20.68 -55.37
CA GLU A 392 -3.36 -20.28 -54.78
C GLU A 392 -2.87 -18.97 -55.45
N GLU A 393 -2.23 -18.07 -54.69
CA GLU A 393 -0.80 -17.70 -54.89
C GLU A 393 -0.30 -16.53 -54.00
N GLU A 394 1.01 -16.56 -53.73
CA GLU A 394 1.95 -15.43 -53.51
C GLU A 394 1.75 -14.39 -52.38
N THR A 395 2.53 -14.60 -51.31
CA THR A 395 3.46 -13.63 -50.66
C THR A 395 3.04 -12.18 -50.37
N SER A 396 3.14 -11.77 -49.10
CA SER A 396 4.24 -10.92 -48.59
C SER A 396 4.19 -10.75 -47.07
N GLU A 397 5.35 -10.69 -46.42
CA GLU A 397 5.48 -10.29 -45.01
C GLU A 397 5.85 -8.80 -44.95
N GLU A 398 5.17 -8.03 -44.10
CA GLU A 398 5.60 -6.67 -43.72
C GLU A 398 5.68 -6.59 -42.19
N VAL A 399 6.88 -6.86 -41.65
CA VAL A 399 7.16 -6.75 -40.21
C VAL A 399 7.39 -5.29 -39.86
N VAL A 400 6.37 -4.66 -39.27
CA VAL A 400 6.52 -3.33 -38.69
C VAL A 400 7.28 -3.47 -37.37
N GLU A 401 8.53 -3.02 -37.35
CA GLU A 401 9.44 -3.18 -36.21
C GLU A 401 8.98 -2.32 -35.02
N ALA A 402 8.36 -2.96 -34.03
CA ALA A 402 7.95 -2.29 -32.80
C ALA A 402 9.18 -1.85 -32.01
N THR A 403 9.47 -0.54 -32.03
CA THR A 403 10.56 0.07 -31.26
C THR A 403 10.32 -0.14 -29.78
N LYS A 404 10.99 -1.15 -29.21
CA LYS A 404 10.88 -1.55 -27.81
C LYS A 404 11.30 -0.37 -26.91
N ALA A 405 10.32 0.29 -26.30
CA ALA A 405 10.57 1.39 -25.38
C ALA A 405 11.46 0.90 -24.23
N THR A 406 12.58 1.58 -24.00
CA THR A 406 13.49 1.26 -22.90
C THR A 406 12.79 1.53 -21.59
N THR A 407 12.74 0.54 -20.70
CA THR A 407 12.30 0.71 -19.32
C THR A 407 13.05 1.89 -18.68
N PRO A 408 12.38 2.87 -18.06
CA PRO A 408 13.07 3.95 -17.35
C PRO A 408 13.92 3.33 -16.24
N GLU A 409 15.23 3.55 -16.33
CA GLU A 409 16.21 2.99 -15.41
C GLU A 409 16.01 3.62 -14.03
N LYS A 410 15.58 2.81 -13.05
CA LYS A 410 15.41 3.24 -11.65
C LYS A 410 16.71 3.89 -11.19
N THR A 411 16.66 5.18 -10.88
CA THR A 411 17.83 5.98 -10.49
C THR A 411 18.67 5.26 -9.43
N GLU A 412 19.83 4.73 -9.83
CA GLU A 412 20.71 4.03 -8.91
C GLU A 412 21.26 5.03 -7.88
N ALA A 413 20.85 4.88 -6.62
CA ALA A 413 21.42 5.63 -5.51
C ALA A 413 22.88 5.21 -5.32
N VAL A 414 23.80 6.01 -5.86
CA VAL A 414 25.25 5.72 -5.87
C VAL A 414 25.83 5.75 -4.45
N ALA A 415 25.79 4.60 -3.77
CA ALA A 415 26.42 4.36 -2.48
C ALA A 415 27.95 4.23 -2.61
N THR A 416 28.62 5.34 -2.95
CA THR A 416 30.10 5.40 -2.98
C THR A 416 30.70 5.33 -1.58
N THR A 417 31.82 4.62 -1.47
CA THR A 417 32.52 4.32 -0.21
C THR A 417 33.15 5.52 0.51
N GLU A 418 33.01 6.74 -0.02
CA GLU A 418 33.53 7.98 0.60
C GLU A 418 32.64 8.52 1.74
N THR A 419 31.42 7.98 1.93
CA THR A 419 30.47 8.44 2.95
C THR A 419 30.75 7.91 4.37
N THR A 420 31.64 6.92 4.53
CA THR A 420 31.81 6.19 5.80
C THR A 420 33.14 6.47 6.51
N PHE A 421 33.15 6.44 7.86
CA PHE A 421 34.37 6.62 8.66
C PHE A 421 34.31 5.91 10.03
N GLN A 422 35.46 5.85 10.71
CA GLN A 422 35.57 5.44 12.11
C GLN A 422 36.57 6.32 12.86
N ASP A 423 36.09 7.05 13.87
CA ASP A 423 36.94 7.76 14.82
C ASP A 423 37.78 6.80 15.66
N THR A 424 38.85 7.32 16.27
CA THR A 424 39.83 6.51 17.00
C THR A 424 39.78 6.87 18.49
N LEU A 425 39.54 5.87 19.33
CA LEU A 425 39.50 6.01 20.78
C LEU A 425 40.91 6.25 21.33
N LYS A 426 41.04 6.79 22.55
CA LYS A 426 42.35 6.97 23.22
C LYS A 426 43.17 5.69 23.41
N SER A 427 42.54 4.50 23.33
CA SER A 427 43.26 3.21 23.34
C SER A 427 43.98 2.89 22.01
N GLY A 428 43.68 3.62 20.93
CA GLY A 428 44.11 3.33 19.57
C GLY A 428 43.13 2.42 18.80
N GLU A 429 42.08 1.92 19.46
CA GLU A 429 40.99 1.19 18.82
C GLU A 429 40.07 2.12 18.01
N LYS A 430 39.24 1.52 17.15
CA LYS A 430 38.16 2.22 16.46
C LYS A 430 36.88 2.28 17.30
N GLY A 431 36.18 3.41 17.17
CA GLY A 431 34.78 3.55 17.55
C GLY A 431 33.82 3.00 16.49
N PRO A 432 32.51 3.28 16.60
CA PRO A 432 31.51 2.81 15.65
C PRO A 432 31.77 3.24 14.21
N VAL A 433 31.31 2.42 13.26
CA VAL A 433 31.24 2.80 11.83
C VAL A 433 30.14 3.85 11.69
N MET A 434 30.52 5.02 11.19
CA MET A 434 29.64 6.17 10.98
C MET A 434 29.44 6.41 9.48
N VAL A 435 28.25 6.90 9.11
CA VAL A 435 27.90 7.31 7.74
C VAL A 435 27.43 8.76 7.76
N TRP A 436 27.88 9.56 6.80
CA TRP A 436 27.40 10.93 6.63
C TRP A 436 25.99 10.93 6.00
N VAL A 437 25.01 11.37 6.77
CA VAL A 437 23.66 11.69 6.30
C VAL A 437 23.69 13.11 5.72
N PRO A 438 23.15 13.35 4.51
CA PRO A 438 23.16 14.67 3.89
C PRO A 438 22.31 15.69 4.65
N ALA A 439 22.42 16.97 4.27
CA ALA A 439 21.45 17.97 4.67
C ALA A 439 20.23 17.92 3.73
N GLY A 440 19.03 18.19 4.25
CA GLY A 440 17.81 18.23 3.45
C GLY A 440 16.59 18.65 4.28
N GLU A 441 15.41 18.55 3.68
CA GLU A 441 14.13 18.78 4.35
C GLU A 441 13.21 17.60 4.08
N PHE A 442 12.36 17.25 5.06
CA PHE A 442 11.39 16.16 4.92
C PHE A 442 10.10 16.48 5.69
N ILE A 443 9.05 15.69 5.42
CA ILE A 443 7.81 15.73 6.18
C ILE A 443 7.88 14.66 7.27
N MET A 444 7.89 15.11 8.53
CA MET A 444 7.91 14.25 9.70
C MET A 444 6.49 13.92 10.17
N GLY A 445 6.23 12.65 10.47
CA GLY A 445 4.96 12.14 10.98
C GLY A 445 3.99 11.60 9.93
N SER A 446 2.80 11.21 10.37
CA SER A 446 1.72 10.70 9.52
C SER A 446 0.34 11.02 10.11
N ASN A 447 -0.70 10.90 9.26
CA ASN A 447 -2.09 11.04 9.71
C ASN A 447 -2.70 9.70 10.17
N LYS A 448 -1.96 8.58 10.14
CA LYS A 448 -2.46 7.23 10.48
C LYS A 448 -2.68 7.03 11.98
N GLN A 449 -1.97 7.76 12.84
CA GLN A 449 -2.14 7.68 14.31
C GLN A 449 -2.03 9.08 14.92
N SER A 450 -2.83 9.35 15.96
CA SER A 450 -2.87 10.66 16.62
C SER A 450 -1.54 11.09 17.24
N GLU A 451 -0.73 10.13 17.71
CA GLU A 451 0.62 10.38 18.23
C GLU A 451 1.64 10.70 17.11
N GLU A 452 1.37 10.31 15.87
CA GLU A 452 2.19 10.60 14.67
C GLU A 452 1.78 11.90 13.96
N SER A 453 0.70 12.55 14.39
CA SER A 453 0.10 13.71 13.71
C SER A 453 0.42 15.05 14.41
N PRO A 454 0.32 16.20 13.71
CA PRO A 454 0.21 16.34 12.26
C PRO A 454 1.55 16.04 11.56
N LYS A 455 1.48 15.71 10.27
CA LYS A 455 2.60 15.90 9.34
C LYS A 455 3.13 17.34 9.44
N HIS A 456 4.45 17.52 9.47
CA HIS A 456 5.07 18.84 9.49
C HIS A 456 6.43 18.83 8.80
N SER A 457 6.84 19.95 8.20
CA SER A 457 8.16 20.06 7.56
C SER A 457 9.26 20.27 8.60
N VAL A 458 10.39 19.57 8.43
CA VAL A 458 11.57 19.67 9.27
C VAL A 458 12.83 19.77 8.40
N SER A 459 13.65 20.79 8.65
CA SER A 459 14.96 20.97 8.01
C SER A 459 16.06 20.28 8.84
N ILE A 460 16.84 19.40 8.22
CA ILE A 460 17.94 18.67 8.87
C ILE A 460 19.28 19.09 8.28
N ARG A 461 20.21 19.53 9.12
CA ARG A 461 21.62 19.77 8.73
C ARG A 461 22.40 18.46 8.62
N LYS A 462 23.44 18.45 7.77
CA LYS A 462 24.38 17.32 7.61
C LYS A 462 24.94 16.90 8.97
N PHE A 463 24.93 15.59 9.22
CA PHE A 463 25.44 14.96 10.43
C PHE A 463 25.88 13.52 10.11
N ALA A 464 26.49 12.82 11.07
CA ALA A 464 26.83 11.41 10.88
C ALA A 464 26.07 10.51 11.86
N VAL A 465 25.58 9.38 11.39
CA VAL A 465 24.86 8.35 12.17
C VAL A 465 25.65 7.05 12.16
N SER A 466 25.58 6.23 13.21
CA SER A 466 26.17 4.89 13.17
C SER A 466 25.47 4.02 12.11
N ALA A 467 26.26 3.39 11.22
CA ALA A 467 25.77 2.63 10.04
C ALA A 467 24.80 1.49 10.39
N ARG A 468 24.88 1.05 11.65
CA ARG A 468 24.09 0.04 12.33
C ARG A 468 23.85 0.52 13.76
N GLU A 469 23.01 -0.20 14.50
CA GLU A 469 22.93 -0.09 15.96
C GLU A 469 24.30 -0.36 16.59
N ILE A 470 24.55 0.22 17.76
CA ILE A 470 25.77 -0.02 18.53
C ILE A 470 25.85 -1.50 18.91
N THR A 471 26.97 -2.15 18.65
CA THR A 471 27.17 -3.55 19.03
C THR A 471 27.41 -3.72 20.53
N ILE A 472 27.20 -4.95 21.01
CA ILE A 472 27.51 -5.32 22.40
C ILE A 472 29.00 -5.09 22.70
N GLU A 473 29.93 -5.36 21.77
CA GLU A 473 31.36 -5.08 21.96
C GLU A 473 31.63 -3.58 22.14
N GLU A 474 31.07 -2.72 21.27
CA GLU A 474 31.24 -1.28 21.35
C GLU A 474 30.69 -0.70 22.66
N TYR A 475 29.55 -1.20 23.14
CA TYR A 475 29.00 -0.83 24.45
C TYR A 475 29.83 -1.39 25.62
N ASN A 476 30.40 -2.60 25.51
CA ASN A 476 31.23 -3.21 26.54
C ASN A 476 32.50 -2.39 26.84
N LYS A 477 33.04 -1.65 25.85
CA LYS A 477 34.17 -0.71 26.04
C LYS A 477 33.82 0.42 27.00
N TYR A 478 32.62 1.00 26.87
CA TYR A 478 32.06 1.95 27.84
C TYR A 478 31.83 1.28 29.19
N ALA A 479 31.18 0.12 29.23
CA ALA A 479 30.82 -0.55 30.48
C ALA A 479 32.05 -0.85 31.35
N ALA A 480 33.13 -1.35 30.73
CA ALA A 480 34.41 -1.59 31.40
C ALA A 480 35.08 -0.30 31.90
N ALA A 481 34.99 0.81 31.15
CA ALA A 481 35.58 2.09 31.50
C ALA A 481 34.80 2.86 32.58
N ALA A 482 33.47 2.72 32.62
CA ALA A 482 32.59 3.35 33.60
C ALA A 482 32.33 2.50 34.85
N GLY A 483 32.60 1.19 34.79
CA GLY A 483 32.31 0.25 35.88
C GLY A 483 30.83 -0.11 36.01
N VAL A 484 30.02 0.13 34.98
CA VAL A 484 28.61 -0.28 34.92
C VAL A 484 28.49 -1.74 34.46
N LYS A 485 27.35 -2.36 34.72
CA LYS A 485 27.10 -3.75 34.29
C LYS A 485 26.67 -3.77 32.83
N THR A 486 27.23 -4.71 32.08
CA THR A 486 26.71 -5.11 30.77
C THR A 486 25.39 -5.88 30.97
N PRO A 487 24.39 -5.73 30.08
CA PRO A 487 23.19 -6.57 30.09
C PRO A 487 23.51 -8.07 29.88
N ARG A 488 22.53 -8.95 30.13
CA ARG A 488 22.66 -10.40 29.87
C ARG A 488 22.44 -10.69 28.38
N THR A 489 23.51 -10.65 27.58
CA THR A 489 23.50 -11.03 26.15
C THR A 489 24.16 -12.40 25.92
N LYS A 490 23.99 -13.32 26.87
CA LYS A 490 24.70 -14.62 26.93
C LYS A 490 24.34 -15.48 25.71
N GLY A 491 25.35 -15.87 24.93
CA GLY A 491 25.20 -16.71 23.74
C GLY A 491 25.23 -15.94 22.42
N LEU A 492 25.03 -14.62 22.45
CA LEU A 492 25.16 -13.77 21.27
C LEU A 492 26.62 -13.39 21.02
N ASP A 493 27.01 -13.25 19.75
CA ASP A 493 28.34 -12.76 19.37
C ASP A 493 28.42 -11.24 19.58
N ALA A 494 29.28 -10.82 20.51
CA ALA A 494 29.34 -9.42 20.90
C ALA A 494 29.76 -8.47 19.77
N ALA A 495 30.49 -8.94 18.76
CA ALA A 495 30.97 -8.10 17.65
C ALA A 495 29.94 -7.91 16.51
N THR A 496 28.88 -8.72 16.49
CA THR A 496 27.88 -8.71 15.40
C THR A 496 26.43 -8.53 15.84
N PHE A 497 26.09 -8.72 17.11
CA PHE A 497 24.73 -8.45 17.62
C PHE A 497 24.61 -7.05 18.26
N PRO A 498 23.44 -6.39 18.14
CA PRO A 498 23.20 -5.07 18.72
C PRO A 498 23.18 -5.12 20.25
N ILE A 499 23.53 -4.01 20.90
CA ILE A 499 23.24 -3.82 22.32
C ILE A 499 21.75 -3.57 22.51
N PHE A 500 21.13 -4.27 23.45
CA PHE A 500 19.76 -4.05 23.90
C PHE A 500 19.69 -4.28 25.42
N SER A 501 18.50 -4.13 26.04
CA SER A 501 18.34 -4.20 27.50
C SER A 501 19.10 -3.10 28.25
N ILE A 502 19.22 -1.91 27.65
CA ILE A 502 19.80 -0.71 28.25
C ILE A 502 18.72 0.35 28.52
N SER A 503 18.92 1.17 29.56
CA SER A 503 18.07 2.34 29.83
C SER A 503 18.45 3.53 28.96
N TRP A 504 17.57 4.54 28.88
CA TRP A 504 17.92 5.81 28.22
C TRP A 504 19.08 6.52 28.94
N ASP A 505 19.16 6.41 30.27
CA ASP A 505 20.28 6.95 31.05
C ASP A 505 21.61 6.25 30.68
N ASP A 506 21.61 4.93 30.49
CA ASP A 506 22.79 4.18 30.02
C ASP A 506 23.21 4.61 28.61
N ALA A 507 22.23 4.67 27.69
CA ALA A 507 22.39 5.15 26.32
C ALA A 507 22.98 6.56 26.24
N TYR A 508 22.42 7.50 26.99
CA TYR A 508 22.91 8.88 27.05
C TYR A 508 24.35 8.93 27.59
N ASN A 509 24.67 8.20 28.67
CA ASN A 509 26.02 8.16 29.24
C ASN A 509 27.05 7.49 28.30
N TYR A 510 26.66 6.47 27.52
CA TYR A 510 27.50 5.90 26.47
C TYR A 510 27.99 6.98 25.49
N THR A 511 27.09 7.87 25.02
CA THR A 511 27.46 8.93 24.07
C THR A 511 28.40 9.98 24.66
N LYS A 512 28.28 10.28 25.97
CA LYS A 512 29.20 11.19 26.68
C LYS A 512 30.57 10.55 26.92
N TRP A 513 30.64 9.24 27.14
CA TRP A 513 31.89 8.49 27.15
C TRP A 513 32.54 8.48 25.76
N LEU A 514 31.79 8.18 24.70
CA LEU A 514 32.31 8.10 23.34
C LEU A 514 32.86 9.45 22.86
N SER A 515 32.15 10.55 23.15
CA SER A 515 32.63 11.92 22.93
C SER A 515 33.97 12.17 23.62
N LYS A 516 34.06 11.80 24.90
CA LYS A 516 35.26 11.99 25.71
C LYS A 516 36.43 11.15 25.21
N GLU A 517 36.20 9.96 24.67
CA GLU A 517 37.25 9.04 24.21
C GLU A 517 37.71 9.23 22.76
N THR A 518 36.88 9.83 21.90
CA THR A 518 37.28 10.28 20.55
C THR A 518 37.84 11.71 20.55
N GLY A 519 37.28 12.59 21.39
CA GLY A 519 37.48 14.05 21.32
C GLY A 519 36.41 14.77 20.49
N GLU A 520 35.56 14.00 19.80
CA GLU A 520 34.48 14.48 18.93
C GLU A 520 33.17 14.64 19.72
N LYS A 521 32.15 15.24 19.09
CA LYS A 521 30.83 15.42 19.70
C LYS A 521 29.89 14.27 19.33
N TYR A 522 29.74 13.30 20.22
CA TYR A 522 28.78 12.21 20.09
C TYR A 522 27.55 12.42 21.00
N ARG A 523 26.38 12.05 20.49
CA ARG A 523 25.08 12.16 21.19
C ARG A 523 24.10 11.11 20.68
N LEU A 524 22.95 10.99 21.35
CA LEU A 524 21.79 10.33 20.75
C LEU A 524 21.29 11.22 19.59
N LEU A 525 20.64 10.60 18.61
CA LEU A 525 19.91 11.33 17.57
C LEU A 525 18.77 12.12 18.26
N SER A 526 18.40 13.26 17.69
CA SER A 526 17.05 13.78 17.94
C SER A 526 16.03 12.88 17.21
N GLU A 527 14.76 13.01 17.56
CA GLU A 527 13.72 12.21 16.94
C GLU A 527 13.55 12.54 15.45
N SER A 528 13.68 13.81 15.07
CA SER A 528 13.60 14.26 13.68
C SER A 528 14.79 13.78 12.85
N GLU A 529 16.00 13.80 13.41
CA GLU A 529 17.16 13.15 12.81
C GLU A 529 16.97 11.65 12.61
N TRP A 530 16.36 10.96 13.58
CA TRP A 530 16.12 9.51 13.47
C TRP A 530 15.14 9.21 12.34
N GLU A 531 14.01 9.92 12.24
CA GLU A 531 13.02 9.67 11.20
C GLU A 531 13.56 9.99 9.79
N TYR A 532 14.32 11.08 9.66
CA TYR A 532 15.02 11.43 8.41
C TYR A 532 16.09 10.40 8.03
N ALA A 533 16.91 9.96 9.00
CA ALA A 533 17.90 8.92 8.80
C ALA A 533 17.25 7.59 8.40
N ALA A 534 16.07 7.27 8.96
CA ALA A 534 15.35 6.03 8.69
C ALA A 534 14.70 6.02 7.30
N SER A 535 14.14 7.14 6.83
CA SER A 535 13.53 7.21 5.50
C SER A 535 14.53 7.06 4.37
N GLY A 536 15.81 7.38 4.60
CA GLY A 536 16.82 7.36 3.54
C GLY A 536 16.60 8.41 2.45
N GLY A 537 15.75 9.42 2.71
CA GLY A 537 15.28 10.40 1.73
C GLY A 537 13.95 10.03 1.05
N GLU A 538 13.45 8.81 1.23
CA GLU A 538 12.16 8.40 0.67
C GLU A 538 10.96 9.03 1.39
N LYS A 539 9.83 9.09 0.68
CA LYS A 539 8.57 9.71 1.16
C LYS A 539 7.49 8.68 1.52
N SER A 540 7.83 7.40 1.48
CA SER A 540 6.96 6.26 1.76
C SER A 540 7.02 5.80 3.23
N PRO A 541 5.99 5.08 3.72
CA PRO A 541 5.96 4.48 5.07
C PRO A 541 7.19 3.65 5.46
N PHE A 542 7.85 3.00 4.50
CA PHE A 542 9.14 2.33 4.67
C PHE A 542 10.14 2.87 3.64
N TRP A 543 11.44 2.73 3.90
CA TRP A 543 12.47 3.21 2.96
C TRP A 543 12.57 2.38 1.67
N TRP A 544 12.00 1.17 1.62
CA TRP A 544 11.93 0.35 0.40
C TRP A 544 10.67 0.61 -0.44
N GLY A 545 9.59 1.16 0.16
CA GLY A 545 8.31 1.34 -0.50
C GLY A 545 7.14 1.54 0.47
N TYR A 546 5.91 1.37 -0.04
CA TYR A 546 4.70 1.70 0.71
C TYR A 546 4.12 0.56 1.56
N ASP A 547 4.35 -0.68 1.16
CA ASP A 547 3.87 -1.88 1.83
C ASP A 547 5.03 -2.64 2.53
N MET A 548 4.69 -3.60 3.39
CA MET A 548 5.66 -4.46 4.05
C MET A 548 6.18 -5.50 3.05
N GLU A 549 7.49 -5.53 2.80
CA GLU A 549 8.15 -6.52 1.96
C GLU A 549 8.84 -7.60 2.81
N PRO A 550 8.57 -8.90 2.57
CA PRO A 550 9.27 -9.98 3.25
C PRO A 550 10.79 -9.89 3.07
N ASN A 551 11.52 -10.22 4.13
CA ASN A 551 13.00 -10.18 4.21
C ASN A 551 13.65 -8.79 4.15
N LYS A 552 12.90 -7.68 4.29
CA LYS A 552 13.51 -6.34 4.45
C LYS A 552 13.87 -5.96 5.89
N ALA A 553 13.33 -6.66 6.88
CA ALA A 553 13.53 -6.39 8.30
C ALA A 553 13.38 -7.66 9.18
N HIS A 554 13.74 -7.53 10.46
CA HIS A 554 13.44 -8.53 11.50
C HIS A 554 12.36 -8.01 12.45
N CYS A 555 11.23 -8.71 12.52
CA CYS A 555 10.06 -8.33 13.30
C CYS A 555 9.21 -9.57 13.67
N PHE A 556 8.15 -9.37 14.45
CA PHE A 556 7.29 -10.47 14.91
C PHE A 556 6.40 -11.06 13.80
N LEU A 557 6.75 -12.26 13.34
CA LEU A 557 6.03 -13.17 12.44
C LEU A 557 5.75 -12.67 11.00
N GLY A 558 5.64 -11.37 10.77
CA GLY A 558 5.33 -10.78 9.46
C GLY A 558 6.51 -10.76 8.48
N CYS A 559 7.64 -10.21 8.91
CA CYS A 559 8.76 -9.89 8.02
C CYS A 559 9.47 -11.12 7.43
N ASN A 560 9.63 -12.18 8.21
CA ASN A 560 10.00 -13.52 7.73
C ASN A 560 9.65 -14.55 8.82
N GLN A 561 8.86 -15.56 8.48
CA GLN A 561 8.39 -16.63 9.38
C GLN A 561 9.51 -17.64 9.77
N GLU A 562 10.63 -17.64 9.07
CA GLU A 562 11.81 -18.49 9.36
C GLU A 562 12.74 -17.87 10.41
N LEU A 563 12.60 -16.57 10.72
CA LEU A 563 13.46 -15.88 11.70
C LEU A 563 13.00 -16.09 13.14
N ASN A 564 13.97 -16.26 14.06
CA ASN A 564 13.68 -16.46 15.47
C ASN A 564 13.33 -15.13 16.17
N THR A 565 12.03 -14.86 16.32
CA THR A 565 11.48 -13.64 16.96
C THR A 565 11.63 -13.60 18.49
N ASN A 566 12.52 -14.40 19.08
CA ASN A 566 12.86 -14.36 20.51
C ASN A 566 14.23 -13.69 20.77
N ILE A 567 14.98 -13.38 19.72
CA ILE A 567 16.29 -12.70 19.77
C ILE A 567 16.39 -11.68 18.61
N PRO A 568 17.22 -10.64 18.74
CA PRO A 568 17.60 -9.82 17.59
C PRO A 568 18.46 -10.63 16.61
N MET A 569 18.56 -10.14 15.38
CA MET A 569 19.50 -10.59 14.36
C MET A 569 20.86 -9.87 14.53
N LYS A 570 21.82 -10.24 13.69
CA LYS A 570 23.08 -9.50 13.59
C LYS A 570 22.81 -8.14 12.94
N THR A 571 23.49 -7.12 13.43
CA THR A 571 23.52 -5.79 12.79
C THR A 571 24.00 -5.92 11.35
N GLY A 572 23.36 -5.25 10.40
CA GLY A 572 23.67 -5.35 8.96
C GLY A 572 23.24 -6.68 8.33
N SER A 573 22.23 -7.36 8.89
CA SER A 573 21.63 -8.55 8.29
C SER A 573 20.69 -8.24 7.13
N PHE A 574 20.16 -7.02 7.06
CA PHE A 574 19.27 -6.55 6.01
C PHE A 574 19.97 -5.53 5.11
N GLU A 575 19.37 -5.24 3.96
CA GLU A 575 19.83 -4.18 3.06
C GLU A 575 19.89 -2.82 3.77
N ALA A 576 20.81 -1.96 3.34
CA ALA A 576 20.86 -0.57 3.80
C ALA A 576 19.85 0.28 3.03
N ASN A 577 19.29 1.29 3.69
CA ASN A 577 18.52 2.33 3.01
C ASN A 577 19.43 3.22 2.11
N PRO A 578 18.88 4.11 1.27
CA PRO A 578 19.69 4.93 0.36
C PRO A 578 20.72 5.86 1.03
N PHE A 579 20.65 6.09 2.34
CA PHE A 579 21.69 6.80 3.11
C PHE A 579 22.81 5.88 3.65
N GLY A 580 22.78 4.58 3.34
CA GLY A 580 23.77 3.61 3.81
C GLY A 580 23.56 3.13 5.24
N LEU A 581 22.35 3.26 5.80
CA LEU A 581 22.02 2.82 7.15
C LEU A 581 21.22 1.50 7.11
N HIS A 582 21.73 0.48 7.80
CA HIS A 582 21.08 -0.83 7.94
C HIS A 582 20.05 -0.84 9.08
N ASP A 583 19.11 -1.79 9.05
CA ASP A 583 18.23 -2.13 10.18
C ASP A 583 17.32 -0.98 10.70
N MET A 584 17.14 0.11 9.93
CA MET A 584 16.36 1.30 10.32
C MET A 584 14.83 1.06 10.49
N SER A 585 14.35 -0.16 10.27
CA SER A 585 12.91 -0.52 10.30
C SER A 585 12.70 -1.89 10.93
N GLY A 586 13.42 -2.20 12.01
CA GLY A 586 13.25 -3.42 12.79
C GLY A 586 14.50 -3.78 13.59
N ASN A 587 14.72 -5.08 13.78
CA ASN A 587 15.77 -5.65 14.62
C ASN A 587 15.68 -5.25 16.10
N VAL A 588 16.11 -4.06 16.51
CA VAL A 588 15.88 -3.52 17.87
C VAL A 588 15.38 -2.08 17.81
N SER A 589 14.41 -1.75 18.65
CA SER A 589 13.92 -0.38 18.74
C SER A 589 14.99 0.53 19.36
N GLU A 590 15.02 1.80 19.01
CA GLU A 590 16.13 2.68 19.39
C GLU A 590 15.70 3.85 20.28
N TRP A 591 16.46 4.10 21.36
CA TRP A 591 16.31 5.33 22.16
C TRP A 591 16.81 6.56 21.40
N VAL A 592 15.93 7.54 21.18
CA VAL A 592 16.33 8.90 20.75
C VAL A 592 16.43 9.85 21.95
N HIS A 593 16.91 11.08 21.76
CA HIS A 593 17.12 12.00 22.87
C HIS A 593 15.80 12.56 23.47
N ASP A 594 14.72 12.63 22.68
CA ASP A 594 13.56 13.49 22.92
C ASP A 594 12.64 13.05 24.08
N CYS A 595 11.99 14.03 24.73
CA CYS A 595 10.97 13.77 25.74
C CYS A 595 9.64 13.38 25.07
N TRP A 596 8.86 12.51 25.71
CA TRP A 596 7.56 12.13 25.14
C TRP A 596 6.59 13.32 25.02
N HIS A 597 6.03 13.48 23.82
CA HIS A 597 4.93 14.39 23.50
C HIS A 597 3.78 13.62 22.83
N PRO A 598 2.50 13.79 23.24
CA PRO A 598 1.39 12.96 22.73
C PRO A 598 0.96 13.17 21.25
N ASN A 599 1.69 13.99 20.48
CA ASN A 599 1.48 14.38 19.08
C ASN A 599 2.53 15.45 18.71
N TYR A 600 2.65 15.86 17.44
CA TYR A 600 3.60 16.87 16.95
C TYR A 600 3.12 18.34 17.03
N LYS A 601 2.04 18.66 17.76
CA LYS A 601 1.52 20.05 17.82
C LYS A 601 2.48 20.96 18.61
N GLY A 602 3.30 21.71 17.87
CA GLY A 602 4.37 22.54 18.43
C GLY A 602 5.74 21.85 18.49
N ALA A 603 5.94 20.82 17.67
CA ALA A 603 7.26 20.23 17.43
C ALA A 603 8.25 21.26 16.83
N PRO A 604 9.57 21.09 17.03
CA PRO A 604 10.58 21.80 16.27
C PRO A 604 10.45 21.55 14.77
N SER A 605 10.79 22.55 13.95
CA SER A 605 10.91 22.41 12.49
C SER A 605 12.38 22.29 12.04
N ASP A 606 13.26 21.89 12.96
CA ASP A 606 14.70 21.69 12.74
C ASP A 606 15.19 20.38 13.41
N GLU A 607 16.48 20.09 13.31
CA GLU A 607 17.07 18.90 13.93
C GLU A 607 17.14 18.93 15.49
N SER A 608 16.57 19.94 16.15
CA SER A 608 16.72 20.11 17.60
C SER A 608 15.88 19.12 18.42
N VAL A 609 16.42 18.73 19.59
CA VAL A 609 15.75 17.84 20.54
C VAL A 609 14.52 18.51 21.13
N TRP A 610 13.37 17.84 21.03
CA TRP A 610 12.12 18.28 21.63
C TRP A 610 12.09 18.01 23.15
N GLU A 611 12.69 18.95 23.89
CA GLU A 611 12.58 19.04 25.35
C GLU A 611 11.26 19.75 25.76
N GLY A 612 10.74 19.42 26.95
CA GLY A 612 9.56 20.07 27.54
C GLY A 612 8.32 19.18 27.74
N GLY A 613 8.34 17.96 27.19
CA GLY A 613 7.30 16.94 27.36
C GLY A 613 7.40 16.17 28.69
N ASP A 614 6.77 15.00 28.76
CA ASP A 614 6.97 14.10 29.91
C ASP A 614 8.32 13.36 29.77
N CYS A 615 9.40 14.02 30.18
CA CYS A 615 10.76 13.48 30.16
C CYS A 615 10.99 12.29 31.14
N THR A 616 9.98 11.82 31.88
CA THR A 616 10.06 10.50 32.54
C THR A 616 9.86 9.36 31.56
N LEU A 617 9.26 9.67 30.40
CA LEU A 617 9.22 8.86 29.20
C LEU A 617 10.17 9.47 28.15
N ARG A 618 10.89 8.63 27.42
CA ARG A 618 11.68 9.03 26.26
C ARG A 618 11.16 8.31 25.02
N VAL A 619 11.30 8.95 23.87
CA VAL A 619 10.77 8.41 22.61
C VAL A 619 11.66 7.27 22.12
N VAL A 620 11.02 6.29 21.49
CA VAL A 620 11.64 5.09 20.93
C VAL A 620 11.13 4.87 19.51
N ARG A 621 12.03 4.44 18.62
CA ARG A 621 11.81 4.35 17.16
C ARG A 621 12.24 2.99 16.56
N GLY A 622 12.03 2.78 15.26
CA GLY A 622 12.48 1.61 14.49
C GLY A 622 11.59 0.36 14.59
N GLY A 623 11.10 0.05 15.80
CA GLY A 623 10.51 -1.25 16.08
C GLY A 623 11.57 -2.35 16.24
N ALA A 624 11.17 -3.53 16.70
CA ALA A 624 12.08 -4.59 17.08
C ALA A 624 11.64 -5.98 16.59
N PHE A 625 12.46 -6.99 16.87
CA PHE A 625 12.21 -8.41 16.62
C PHE A 625 10.90 -8.96 17.27
N ILE A 626 10.33 -8.25 18.25
CA ILE A 626 9.01 -8.55 18.86
C ILE A 626 7.87 -7.62 18.41
N SER A 627 8.16 -6.60 17.60
CA SER A 627 7.16 -5.63 17.14
C SER A 627 6.39 -6.15 15.93
N PRO A 628 5.09 -5.83 15.80
CA PRO A 628 4.32 -6.11 14.59
C PRO A 628 4.74 -5.17 13.45
N GLU A 629 4.45 -5.57 12.20
CA GLU A 629 4.81 -4.87 10.97
C GLU A 629 4.45 -3.37 10.98
N GLN A 630 3.28 -3.01 11.52
CA GLN A 630 2.77 -1.65 11.53
C GLN A 630 3.60 -0.70 12.41
N SER A 631 4.45 -1.24 13.29
CA SER A 631 5.37 -0.49 14.13
C SER A 631 6.73 -0.20 13.47
N LEU A 632 7.03 -0.79 12.31
CA LEU A 632 8.33 -0.67 11.61
C LEU A 632 8.40 0.53 10.66
N ARG A 633 7.27 1.19 10.40
CA ARG A 633 7.19 2.38 9.55
C ARG A 633 8.10 3.47 10.09
N THR A 634 8.72 4.25 9.20
CA THR A 634 9.61 5.36 9.54
C THR A 634 8.99 6.32 10.57
N ALA A 635 7.74 6.75 10.32
CA ALA A 635 6.97 7.65 11.19
C ALA A 635 6.43 7.02 12.51
N SER A 636 6.63 5.71 12.74
CA SER A 636 6.15 5.02 13.93
C SER A 636 6.91 5.45 15.20
N ARG A 637 6.19 5.62 16.32
CA ARG A 637 6.71 6.17 17.58
C ARG A 637 6.21 5.34 18.76
N ASP A 638 7.04 5.14 19.79
CA ASP A 638 6.60 4.60 21.08
C ASP A 638 7.32 5.27 22.27
N LYS A 639 6.90 4.96 23.51
CA LYS A 639 7.27 5.67 24.73
C LYS A 639 7.64 4.72 25.88
N TYR A 640 8.87 4.84 26.37
CA TYR A 640 9.38 3.98 27.43
C TYR A 640 10.05 4.78 28.55
N LYS A 641 10.08 4.23 29.76
CA LYS A 641 10.60 4.94 30.94
C LYS A 641 12.11 5.08 30.86
N SER A 642 12.61 6.32 30.95
CA SER A 642 14.02 6.65 30.75
C SER A 642 14.99 5.87 31.65
N ASN A 643 14.57 5.58 32.88
CA ASN A 643 15.34 4.85 33.89
C ASN A 643 15.16 3.31 33.87
N SER A 644 14.50 2.76 32.84
CA SER A 644 14.14 1.34 32.76
C SER A 644 14.75 0.70 31.52
N SER A 645 15.30 -0.51 31.66
CA SER A 645 15.83 -1.33 30.57
C SER A 645 14.75 -2.25 29.99
N TYR A 646 14.71 -2.40 28.66
CA TYR A 646 13.72 -3.21 27.95
C TYR A 646 14.40 -4.15 26.95
N GLU A 647 13.95 -5.41 26.88
CA GLU A 647 14.67 -6.53 26.25
C GLU A 647 14.68 -6.53 24.71
N PHE A 648 14.26 -5.41 24.12
CA PHE A 648 14.13 -5.17 22.68
C PHE A 648 14.57 -3.75 22.27
N ILE A 649 15.11 -2.95 23.21
CA ILE A 649 15.49 -1.55 22.97
C ILE A 649 17.02 -1.37 23.09
N GLY A 650 17.63 -0.89 22.01
CA GLY A 650 19.04 -0.54 21.82
C GLY A 650 19.25 0.94 21.48
N ILE A 651 20.31 1.23 20.70
CA ILE A 651 20.69 2.59 20.28
C ILE A 651 21.46 2.65 18.96
N ARG A 652 21.32 3.78 18.26
CA ARG A 652 22.36 4.39 17.42
C ARG A 652 22.95 5.63 18.09
N VAL A 653 24.02 6.17 17.51
CA VAL A 653 24.60 7.47 17.91
C VAL A 653 24.73 8.40 16.72
N ALA A 654 24.59 9.69 16.99
CA ALA A 654 24.92 10.78 16.09
C ALA A 654 26.26 11.42 16.45
N ARG A 655 26.96 11.94 15.44
CA ARG A 655 28.11 12.84 15.55
C ARG A 655 27.85 14.11 14.74
N GLU A 656 28.22 15.26 15.31
CA GLU A 656 28.21 16.55 14.60
C GLU A 656 29.37 16.65 13.57
N ASP A 657 29.16 17.48 12.53
CA ASP A 657 30.13 17.87 11.50
C ASP A 657 31.23 18.83 12.04
#